data_AF-A0A165DR21-F1
#
_entry.id   AF-A0A165DR21-F1
#
_cell.length_a   1.000
_cell.length_b   1.000
_cell.length_c   1.000
_cell.angle_alpha   90.00
_cell.angle_beta   90.00
_cell.angle_gamma   90.00
#
_symmetry.space_group_name_H-M   'P 1'
#
loop_
_entity.id
_entity.type
_entity.pdbx_description
1 polymer ?
#
loop_
_entity_poly.entity_id
_entity_poly.type
_entity_poly.pdbx_seq_one_letter_code
_entity_poly.pdbx_strand_id
1 'polypeptide(L)'
;MTSSRILLTGVTGFLGQAVLQALLESRPDVTITALVRPRGTRSGRQRLERLLAKPVFGSWIGRAGEAAVRDALTARVEVLEGDLTDLPPLPHAFDVVIHSASSVSFDAPIDEAFRTNVTGVEHLYRALRETGQDPHVIHVSTAYVGGISKGLAQERRLSHNVDHRAESAAAELARDRVEAESRAPEQLRRFLRSARAQSSRMGPKAVAASAEAAREAFVADRLVEFGRTRAESLGWTDVYTLTKAMAERVAEAEWADQGHRVSFVRPSIIESALRLPHPGWIDGFKVADPLIMAYANGGLTEFPGHADSVLDIIPVDFVVNVILALAAEDESTAAEAGARYFHVVSGTSNPLPFHQMVSTVREYFLDRPIPDPEGEPTPVPEWSFPSSELIEQRIRLKELSSRLGRAVVDRLPSSRRTRGWVSHLSRVDAGLRSLRQFADLYRQYTKTEMVFDDAATRRLHERLPADTAPERGFDVTDIEWDRYFKDIHLPAITELTRTYARTRARTRQDRTTSAGLLPAGDALAVFDLDGTVISTNIVRQYAAVVRATQPPHRWPGALAGIAGIVPGLLRAESRDRSELIRMVNRRYRGFHIDELRAVIAGSLGERIRDSIRPQARTLIDEHRAAGHRTVLVTGALEVLVEPLADLFDEVVATRMDVTSDGVLSGYLATPPLVDEARANWLRKYASGVGADLAKSTGYGDSFADAAWLELVGEPIAVTPDLGLYGHALKKRWKVLEW
;
A
#
# COMPACT_ATOMS: atom_id res chain seq x y z
N MET A 1 -27.42 -32.81 26.33
CA MET A 1 -27.61 -31.96 25.13
C MET A 1 -26.43 -32.23 24.22
N THR A 2 -26.69 -32.73 23.01
CA THR A 2 -25.63 -32.94 22.01
C THR A 2 -25.11 -31.58 21.56
N SER A 3 -23.81 -31.34 21.70
CA SER A 3 -23.18 -30.09 21.27
C SER A 3 -23.25 -29.96 19.75
N SER A 4 -23.73 -28.82 19.24
CA SER A 4 -23.78 -28.57 17.80
C SER A 4 -22.41 -28.18 17.26
N ARG A 5 -22.02 -28.76 16.12
CA ARG A 5 -20.73 -28.57 15.46
C ARG A 5 -20.84 -27.64 14.27
N ILE A 6 -20.07 -26.55 14.30
CA ILE A 6 -20.09 -25.51 13.27
C ILE A 6 -18.73 -25.44 12.57
N LEU A 7 -18.71 -25.56 11.25
CA LEU A 7 -17.55 -25.17 10.44
C LEU A 7 -17.65 -23.68 10.11
N LEU A 8 -16.66 -22.88 10.50
CA LEU A 8 -16.61 -21.44 10.20
C LEU A 8 -15.42 -21.11 9.31
N THR A 9 -15.68 -20.66 8.09
CA THR A 9 -14.65 -20.13 7.18
C THR A 9 -14.61 -18.61 7.25
N GLY A 10 -13.43 -18.00 7.03
CA GLY A 10 -13.30 -16.54 7.00
C GLY A 10 -13.29 -15.90 8.39
N VAL A 11 -13.03 -16.67 9.44
CA VAL A 11 -13.05 -16.24 10.85
C VAL A 11 -12.18 -15.01 11.16
N THR A 12 -11.09 -14.81 10.41
CA THR A 12 -10.18 -13.67 10.62
C THR A 12 -10.65 -12.38 9.93
N GLY A 13 -11.73 -12.44 9.14
CA GLY A 13 -12.33 -11.31 8.45
C GLY A 13 -13.27 -10.51 9.36
N PHE A 14 -13.73 -9.36 8.86
CA PHE A 14 -14.58 -8.43 9.62
C PHE A 14 -15.87 -9.09 10.12
N LEU A 15 -16.66 -9.71 9.24
CA LEU A 15 -17.88 -10.41 9.63
C LEU A 15 -17.58 -11.68 10.42
N GLY A 16 -16.59 -12.48 9.97
CA GLY A 16 -16.27 -13.78 10.57
C GLY A 16 -15.87 -13.71 12.05
N GLN A 17 -15.11 -12.68 12.46
CA GLN A 17 -14.75 -12.51 13.87
C GLN A 17 -15.95 -12.07 14.74
N ALA A 18 -16.90 -11.31 14.18
CA ALA A 18 -18.12 -10.94 14.87
C ALA A 18 -19.04 -12.15 15.06
N VAL A 19 -19.17 -12.99 14.02
CA VAL A 19 -19.88 -14.27 14.10
C VAL A 19 -19.23 -15.19 15.14
N LEU A 20 -17.89 -15.34 15.12
CA LEU A 20 -17.17 -16.14 16.11
C LEU A 20 -17.44 -15.65 17.53
N GLN A 21 -17.27 -14.35 17.77
CA GLN A 21 -17.47 -13.76 19.09
C GLN A 21 -18.92 -13.97 19.55
N ALA A 22 -19.89 -13.73 18.69
CA ALA A 22 -21.30 -13.84 19.03
C ALA A 22 -21.73 -15.29 19.27
N LEU A 23 -21.27 -16.26 18.47
CA LEU A 23 -21.47 -17.69 18.73
C LEU A 23 -20.85 -18.10 20.07
N LEU A 24 -19.62 -17.62 20.34
CA LEU A 24 -18.93 -17.99 21.56
C LEU A 24 -19.63 -17.48 22.82
N GLU A 25 -20.13 -16.25 22.77
CA GLU A 25 -20.80 -15.58 23.87
C GLU A 25 -22.25 -16.07 24.08
N SER A 26 -23.02 -16.26 23.00
CA SER A 26 -24.46 -16.56 23.10
C SER A 26 -24.81 -18.04 23.11
N ARG A 27 -23.95 -18.91 22.57
CA ARG A 27 -24.25 -20.34 22.37
C ARG A 27 -23.21 -21.23 23.06
N PRO A 28 -23.33 -21.49 24.37
CA PRO A 28 -22.36 -22.33 25.09
C PRO A 28 -22.38 -23.80 24.62
N ASP A 29 -23.43 -24.20 23.91
CA ASP A 29 -23.66 -25.54 23.37
C ASP A 29 -22.97 -25.80 22.02
N VAL A 30 -22.30 -24.80 21.43
CA VAL A 30 -21.59 -24.97 20.15
C VAL A 30 -20.08 -25.17 20.30
N THR A 31 -19.57 -26.09 19.48
CA THR A 31 -18.13 -26.22 19.16
C THR A 31 -17.89 -25.79 17.73
N ILE A 32 -16.80 -25.06 17.51
CA ILE A 32 -16.51 -24.41 16.24
C ILE A 32 -15.19 -24.96 15.69
N THR A 33 -15.18 -25.39 14.44
CA THR A 33 -13.97 -25.64 13.68
C THR A 33 -13.73 -24.44 12.78
N ALA A 34 -12.67 -23.69 13.06
CA ALA A 34 -12.32 -22.48 12.32
C ALA A 34 -11.27 -22.80 11.25
N LEU A 35 -11.62 -22.61 9.97
CA LEU A 35 -10.67 -22.72 8.86
C LEU A 35 -9.78 -21.47 8.82
N VAL A 36 -8.47 -21.63 9.10
CA VAL A 36 -7.52 -20.52 9.16
C VAL A 36 -6.26 -20.84 8.37
N ARG A 37 -6.03 -20.08 7.29
CA ARG A 37 -4.80 -20.16 6.50
C ARG A 37 -3.58 -19.70 7.33
N PRO A 38 -2.44 -20.40 7.33
CA PRO A 38 -1.19 -19.85 7.86
C PRO A 38 -0.74 -18.58 7.10
N ARG A 39 0.05 -17.69 7.74
CA ARG A 39 0.59 -16.49 7.05
C ARG A 39 2.01 -16.17 7.51
N GLY A 40 2.96 -16.28 6.59
CA GLY A 40 4.39 -16.11 6.89
C GLY A 40 4.85 -17.18 7.88
N THR A 41 5.49 -16.76 8.97
CA THR A 41 5.93 -17.66 10.05
C THR A 41 4.83 -18.00 11.07
N ARG A 42 3.59 -17.49 10.88
CA ARG A 42 2.50 -17.64 11.85
C ARG A 42 1.56 -18.77 11.47
N SER A 43 1.31 -19.65 12.44
CA SER A 43 0.31 -20.73 12.33
C SER A 43 -1.12 -20.17 12.36
N GLY A 44 -2.08 -20.95 11.89
CA GLY A 44 -3.51 -20.64 11.99
C GLY A 44 -3.95 -20.48 13.44
N ARG A 45 -3.45 -21.31 14.36
CA ARG A 45 -3.74 -21.18 15.80
C ARG A 45 -3.26 -19.84 16.37
N GLN A 46 -2.03 -19.44 16.06
CA GLN A 46 -1.49 -18.14 16.50
C GLN A 46 -2.27 -16.96 15.90
N ARG A 47 -2.79 -17.10 14.67
CA ARG A 47 -3.66 -16.09 14.05
C ARG A 47 -5.00 -15.98 14.77
N LEU A 48 -5.60 -17.10 15.17
CA LEU A 48 -6.86 -17.13 15.92
C LEU A 48 -6.70 -16.50 17.31
N GLU A 49 -5.66 -16.88 18.06
CA GLU A 49 -5.42 -16.36 19.43
C GLU A 49 -5.21 -14.84 19.45
N ARG A 50 -4.60 -14.28 18.39
CA ARG A 50 -4.46 -12.83 18.24
C ARG A 50 -5.78 -12.09 18.05
N LEU A 51 -6.86 -12.78 17.66
CA LEU A 51 -8.16 -12.14 17.56
C LEU A 51 -8.65 -11.65 18.93
N LEU A 52 -8.26 -12.29 20.04
CA LEU A 52 -8.61 -11.84 21.40
C LEU A 52 -8.11 -10.42 21.72
N ALA A 53 -7.03 -9.98 21.08
CA ALA A 53 -6.52 -8.63 21.23
C ALA A 53 -7.30 -7.58 20.42
N LYS A 54 -8.24 -8.01 19.55
CA LYS A 54 -9.03 -7.10 18.74
C LYS A 54 -10.23 -6.53 19.52
N PRO A 55 -10.66 -5.29 19.20
CA PRO A 55 -11.79 -4.64 19.89
C PRO A 55 -13.10 -5.44 19.90
N VAL A 56 -13.32 -6.35 18.95
CA VAL A 56 -14.54 -7.17 18.85
C VAL A 56 -14.79 -7.99 20.13
N PHE A 57 -13.73 -8.49 20.77
CA PHE A 57 -13.83 -9.24 22.02
C PHE A 57 -13.82 -8.33 23.26
N GLY A 58 -13.53 -7.05 23.11
CA GLY A 58 -13.28 -6.14 24.23
C GLY A 58 -14.45 -6.00 25.19
N SER A 59 -15.67 -5.89 24.68
CA SER A 59 -16.87 -5.76 25.53
C SER A 59 -17.16 -7.05 26.29
N TRP A 60 -16.98 -8.21 25.66
CA TRP A 60 -17.13 -9.52 26.32
C TRP A 60 -16.02 -9.77 27.36
N ILE A 61 -14.77 -9.45 27.03
CA ILE A 61 -13.63 -9.49 27.97
C ILE A 61 -13.90 -8.59 29.17
N GLY A 62 -14.43 -7.38 28.97
CA GLY A 62 -14.77 -6.46 30.05
C GLY A 62 -15.84 -7.01 31.01
N ARG A 63 -16.78 -7.83 30.52
CA ARG A 63 -17.84 -8.45 31.33
C ARG A 63 -17.42 -9.77 31.98
N ALA A 64 -16.78 -10.66 31.22
CA ALA A 64 -16.50 -12.04 31.63
C ALA A 64 -15.05 -12.26 32.13
N GLY A 65 -14.14 -11.33 31.85
CA GLY A 65 -12.72 -11.47 32.10
C GLY A 65 -11.97 -12.17 30.95
N GLU A 66 -10.72 -11.76 30.70
CA GLU A 66 -9.92 -12.28 29.59
C GLU A 66 -9.66 -13.79 29.70
N ALA A 67 -9.44 -14.29 30.93
CA ALA A 67 -9.20 -15.72 31.18
C ALA A 67 -10.41 -16.57 30.74
N ALA A 68 -11.63 -16.18 31.11
CA ALA A 68 -12.84 -16.92 30.74
C ALA A 68 -13.07 -16.93 29.22
N VAL A 69 -12.82 -15.80 28.54
CA VAL A 69 -12.93 -15.72 27.07
C VAL A 69 -11.88 -16.60 26.38
N ARG A 70 -10.64 -16.59 26.89
CA ARG A 70 -9.55 -17.43 26.39
C ARG A 70 -9.82 -18.91 26.61
N ASP A 71 -10.39 -19.27 27.75
CA ASP A 71 -10.79 -20.64 28.08
C ASP A 71 -11.92 -21.10 27.15
N ALA A 72 -12.92 -20.25 26.89
CA ALA A 72 -13.97 -20.55 25.92
C ALA A 72 -13.41 -20.78 24.50
N LEU A 73 -12.48 -19.92 24.05
CA LEU A 73 -11.80 -20.11 22.76
C LEU A 73 -11.02 -21.42 22.72
N THR A 74 -10.31 -21.76 23.80
CA THR A 74 -9.47 -22.97 23.86
C THR A 74 -10.31 -24.24 23.93
N ALA A 75 -11.39 -24.22 24.70
CA ALA A 75 -12.26 -25.38 24.90
C ALA A 75 -13.19 -25.64 23.72
N ARG A 76 -13.64 -24.60 23.00
CA ARG A 76 -14.70 -24.71 22.01
C ARG A 76 -14.30 -24.38 20.57
N VAL A 77 -13.05 -23.99 20.32
CA VAL A 77 -12.58 -23.68 18.96
C VAL A 77 -11.39 -24.55 18.55
N GLU A 78 -11.65 -25.45 17.61
CA GLU A 78 -10.64 -26.20 16.88
C GLU A 78 -10.16 -25.38 15.67
N VAL A 79 -8.87 -25.47 15.33
CA VAL A 79 -8.31 -24.79 14.16
C VAL A 79 -8.01 -25.82 13.08
N LEU A 80 -8.67 -25.67 11.94
CA LEU A 80 -8.33 -26.38 10.71
C LEU A 80 -7.38 -25.48 9.90
N GLU A 81 -6.11 -25.83 9.83
CA GLU A 81 -5.13 -25.04 9.07
C GLU A 81 -5.22 -25.34 7.58
N GLY A 82 -5.64 -24.35 6.78
CA GLY A 82 -5.81 -24.54 5.34
C GLY A 82 -6.39 -23.32 4.64
N ASP A 83 -6.49 -23.41 3.32
CA ASP A 83 -7.16 -22.44 2.45
C ASP A 83 -8.28 -23.15 1.68
N LEU A 84 -9.29 -22.44 1.21
CA LEU A 84 -10.34 -23.07 0.39
C LEU A 84 -9.79 -23.64 -0.92
N THR A 85 -8.73 -23.04 -1.46
CA THR A 85 -8.08 -23.54 -2.68
C THR A 85 -7.32 -24.85 -2.45
N ASP A 86 -6.97 -25.16 -1.20
CA ASP A 86 -6.26 -26.37 -0.78
C ASP A 86 -6.83 -26.82 0.57
N LEU A 87 -8.09 -27.26 0.53
CA LEU A 87 -8.88 -27.55 1.72
C LEU A 87 -8.44 -28.91 2.29
N PRO A 88 -7.91 -28.96 3.53
CA PRO A 88 -7.63 -30.24 4.18
C PRO A 88 -8.91 -31.05 4.40
N PRO A 89 -8.81 -32.39 4.55
CA PRO A 89 -9.96 -33.23 4.87
C PRO A 89 -10.70 -32.71 6.10
N LEU A 90 -12.03 -32.71 6.02
CA LEU A 90 -12.87 -32.27 7.13
C LEU A 90 -12.74 -33.25 8.30
N PRO A 91 -12.38 -32.77 9.51
CA PRO A 91 -11.97 -33.65 10.61
C PRO A 91 -13.12 -34.45 11.23
N HIS A 92 -14.36 -33.99 11.04
CA HIS A 92 -15.54 -34.59 11.65
C HIS A 92 -16.83 -34.07 11.00
N ALA A 93 -17.95 -34.58 11.48
CA ALA A 93 -19.26 -34.14 11.04
C ALA A 93 -19.67 -32.77 11.57
N PHE A 94 -20.36 -32.01 10.73
CA PHE A 94 -20.89 -30.68 11.04
C PHE A 94 -22.42 -30.68 10.92
N ASP A 95 -23.07 -29.93 11.80
CA ASP A 95 -24.51 -29.66 11.70
C ASP A 95 -24.76 -28.39 10.86
N VAL A 96 -23.85 -27.42 10.98
CA VAL A 96 -23.93 -26.12 10.30
C VAL A 96 -22.58 -25.77 9.70
N VAL A 97 -22.59 -25.24 8.48
CA VAL A 97 -21.41 -24.67 7.83
C VAL A 97 -21.66 -23.20 7.56
N ILE A 98 -20.90 -22.31 8.20
CA ILE A 98 -20.94 -20.87 7.93
C ILE A 98 -19.79 -20.53 6.98
N HIS A 99 -20.13 -20.32 5.72
CA HIS A 99 -19.17 -19.95 4.69
C HIS A 99 -19.11 -18.42 4.53
N SER A 100 -18.09 -17.79 5.11
CA SER A 100 -17.85 -16.34 5.01
C SER A 100 -16.47 -15.97 4.43
N ALA A 101 -15.64 -16.96 4.07
CA ALA A 101 -14.35 -16.70 3.43
C ALA A 101 -14.53 -16.19 2.00
N SER A 102 -13.94 -15.04 1.68
CA SER A 102 -13.93 -14.47 0.33
C SER A 102 -12.88 -13.37 0.21
N SER A 103 -12.34 -13.17 -0.99
CA SER A 103 -11.68 -11.92 -1.36
C SER A 103 -12.75 -10.87 -1.66
N VAL A 104 -12.72 -9.76 -0.93
CA VAL A 104 -13.65 -8.62 -1.06
C VAL A 104 -13.06 -7.44 -1.82
N SER A 105 -11.94 -7.65 -2.52
CA SER A 105 -11.29 -6.60 -3.32
C SER A 105 -11.97 -6.49 -4.69
N PHE A 106 -12.42 -5.28 -5.03
CA PHE A 106 -13.06 -4.96 -6.31
C PHE A 106 -12.05 -4.88 -7.47
N ASP A 107 -10.77 -4.82 -7.13
CA ASP A 107 -9.62 -4.70 -8.01
C ASP A 107 -8.66 -5.89 -7.84
N ALA A 108 -9.17 -7.05 -7.46
CA ALA A 108 -8.38 -8.27 -7.42
C ALA A 108 -8.02 -8.72 -8.86
N PRO A 109 -6.79 -9.22 -9.10
CA PRO A 109 -6.47 -9.92 -10.34
C PRO A 109 -7.50 -11.02 -10.62
N ILE A 110 -8.01 -11.10 -11.86
CA ILE A 110 -9.12 -12.00 -12.20
C ILE A 110 -8.84 -13.46 -11.80
N ASP A 111 -7.61 -13.93 -11.98
CA ASP A 111 -7.18 -15.28 -11.63
C ASP A 111 -7.23 -15.53 -10.13
N GLU A 112 -6.83 -14.55 -9.31
CA GLU A 112 -6.89 -14.65 -7.85
C GLU A 112 -8.34 -14.57 -7.36
N ALA A 113 -9.15 -13.68 -7.95
CA ALA A 113 -10.55 -13.52 -7.61
C ALA A 113 -11.35 -14.82 -7.83
N PHE A 114 -11.22 -15.44 -9.01
CA PHE A 114 -11.90 -16.71 -9.32
C PHE A 114 -11.39 -17.86 -8.46
N ARG A 115 -10.07 -17.99 -8.30
CA ARG A 115 -9.47 -19.07 -7.50
C ARG A 115 -9.99 -19.07 -6.06
N THR A 116 -10.03 -17.90 -5.42
CA THR A 116 -10.49 -17.80 -4.02
C THR A 116 -12.01 -17.90 -3.89
N ASN A 117 -12.77 -17.17 -4.72
CA ASN A 117 -14.21 -17.01 -4.52
C ASN A 117 -15.06 -18.07 -5.24
N VAL A 118 -14.55 -18.71 -6.30
CA VAL A 118 -15.30 -19.70 -7.09
C VAL A 118 -14.70 -21.09 -6.88
N THR A 119 -13.44 -21.29 -7.26
CA THR A 119 -12.78 -22.61 -7.14
C THR A 119 -12.68 -23.07 -5.67
N GLY A 120 -12.35 -22.15 -4.76
CA GLY A 120 -12.35 -22.47 -3.33
C GLY A 120 -13.72 -22.89 -2.79
N VAL A 121 -14.80 -22.33 -3.34
CA VAL A 121 -16.17 -22.71 -3.00
C VAL A 121 -16.51 -24.08 -3.56
N GLU A 122 -16.10 -24.38 -4.81
CA GLU A 122 -16.24 -25.72 -5.40
C GLU A 122 -15.55 -26.79 -4.53
N HIS A 123 -14.35 -26.51 -4.02
CA HIS A 123 -13.64 -27.41 -3.11
C HIS A 123 -14.37 -27.62 -1.79
N LEU A 124 -14.95 -26.57 -1.20
CA LEU A 124 -15.75 -26.69 0.02
C LEU A 124 -16.96 -27.60 -0.18
N TYR A 125 -17.78 -27.34 -1.20
CA TYR A 125 -18.97 -28.15 -1.46
C TYR A 125 -18.62 -29.59 -1.87
N ARG A 126 -17.53 -29.79 -2.61
CA ARG A 126 -17.02 -31.14 -2.90
C ARG A 126 -16.64 -31.87 -1.61
N ALA A 127 -15.85 -31.25 -0.74
CA ALA A 127 -15.45 -31.85 0.53
C ALA A 127 -16.66 -32.18 1.41
N LEU A 128 -17.66 -31.31 1.46
CA LEU A 128 -18.91 -31.58 2.19
C LEU A 128 -19.65 -32.80 1.61
N ARG A 129 -19.80 -32.89 0.29
CA ARG A 129 -20.43 -34.05 -0.36
C ARG A 129 -19.68 -35.35 -0.08
N GLU A 130 -18.35 -35.31 -0.10
CA GLU A 130 -17.49 -36.46 0.19
C GLU A 130 -17.66 -36.98 1.63
N THR A 131 -18.10 -36.14 2.57
CA THR A 131 -18.41 -36.59 3.94
C THR A 131 -19.70 -37.41 4.03
N GLY A 132 -20.60 -37.33 3.04
CA GLY A 132 -21.92 -37.96 3.06
C GLY A 132 -22.92 -37.36 4.06
N GLN A 133 -22.60 -36.21 4.66
CA GLN A 133 -23.45 -35.50 5.62
C GLN A 133 -24.34 -34.47 4.93
N ASP A 134 -25.33 -33.94 5.66
CA ASP A 134 -26.23 -32.90 5.18
C ASP A 134 -26.28 -31.68 6.13
N PRO A 135 -25.15 -31.00 6.38
CA PRO A 135 -25.17 -29.78 7.19
C PRO A 135 -26.00 -28.69 6.53
N HIS A 136 -26.65 -27.85 7.34
CA HIS A 136 -27.20 -26.60 6.84
C HIS A 136 -26.07 -25.63 6.50
N VAL A 137 -25.92 -25.29 5.22
CA VAL A 137 -24.90 -24.34 4.76
C VAL A 137 -25.46 -22.92 4.75
N ILE A 138 -24.84 -22.02 5.50
CA ILE A 138 -25.09 -20.57 5.48
C ILE A 138 -23.98 -19.94 4.64
N HIS A 139 -24.33 -19.57 3.40
CA HIS A 139 -23.40 -19.02 2.43
C HIS A 139 -23.49 -17.49 2.41
N VAL A 140 -22.43 -16.81 2.85
CA VAL A 140 -22.38 -15.35 2.82
C VAL A 140 -21.98 -14.86 1.42
N SER A 141 -22.89 -14.13 0.80
CA SER A 141 -22.77 -13.53 -0.53
C SER A 141 -22.82 -11.99 -0.42
N THR A 142 -23.45 -11.29 -1.34
CA THR A 142 -23.70 -9.84 -1.30
C THR A 142 -25.01 -9.50 -2.01
N ALA A 143 -25.70 -8.43 -1.63
CA ALA A 143 -26.92 -7.99 -2.32
C ALA A 143 -26.64 -7.64 -3.80
N TYR A 144 -25.41 -7.22 -4.12
CA TYR A 144 -25.00 -6.77 -5.44
C TYR A 144 -24.71 -7.90 -6.45
N VAL A 145 -24.92 -9.18 -6.10
CA VAL A 145 -24.68 -10.32 -7.02
C VAL A 145 -25.59 -10.32 -8.25
N GLY A 146 -26.70 -9.56 -8.24
CA GLY A 146 -27.56 -9.39 -9.40
C GLY A 146 -26.96 -8.56 -10.54
N GLY A 147 -25.79 -7.93 -10.32
CA GLY A 147 -25.17 -7.05 -11.28
C GLY A 147 -25.93 -5.72 -11.48
N ILE A 148 -25.69 -5.08 -12.62
CA ILE A 148 -26.31 -3.80 -12.99
C ILE A 148 -27.76 -4.08 -13.41
N SER A 149 -28.70 -3.61 -12.60
CA SER A 149 -30.14 -3.67 -12.88
C SER A 149 -30.85 -2.41 -12.39
N LYS A 150 -32.11 -2.26 -12.78
CA LYS A 150 -32.99 -1.15 -12.39
C LYS A 150 -34.25 -1.69 -11.71
N GLY A 151 -34.72 -1.00 -10.68
CA GLY A 151 -35.94 -1.34 -9.96
C GLY A 151 -35.72 -2.31 -8.79
N LEU A 152 -36.75 -3.10 -8.46
CA LEU A 152 -36.77 -3.94 -7.27
C LEU A 152 -35.99 -5.25 -7.46
N ALA A 153 -34.97 -5.48 -6.64
CA ALA A 153 -34.23 -6.73 -6.58
C ALA A 153 -34.76 -7.63 -5.45
N GLN A 154 -35.45 -8.69 -5.86
CA GLN A 154 -36.08 -9.64 -4.95
C GLN A 154 -35.11 -10.69 -4.40
N GLU A 155 -35.41 -11.21 -3.21
CA GLU A 155 -34.72 -12.34 -2.59
C GLU A 155 -35.04 -13.66 -3.32
N ARG A 156 -34.24 -13.97 -4.34
CA ARG A 156 -34.39 -15.19 -5.14
C ARG A 156 -33.09 -15.63 -5.83
N ARG A 157 -33.16 -16.83 -6.43
CA ARG A 157 -32.16 -17.36 -7.36
C ARG A 157 -31.89 -16.36 -8.48
N LEU A 158 -30.61 -16.19 -8.82
CA LEU A 158 -30.21 -15.29 -9.89
C LEU A 158 -30.58 -15.85 -11.27
N SER A 159 -31.01 -14.96 -12.17
CA SER A 159 -31.32 -15.31 -13.56
C SER A 159 -30.15 -14.91 -14.47
N HIS A 160 -29.23 -15.84 -14.70
CA HIS A 160 -28.17 -15.70 -15.70
C HIS A 160 -27.76 -17.08 -16.25
N ASN A 161 -27.17 -17.08 -17.44
CA ASN A 161 -26.71 -18.28 -18.15
C ASN A 161 -25.17 -18.38 -18.21
N VAL A 162 -24.45 -17.53 -17.46
CA VAL A 162 -22.99 -17.57 -17.37
C VAL A 162 -22.54 -18.90 -16.73
N ASP A 163 -21.65 -19.60 -17.41
CA ASP A 163 -21.05 -20.85 -16.94
C ASP A 163 -19.84 -20.57 -16.05
N HIS A 164 -19.98 -20.84 -14.75
CA HIS A 164 -18.93 -20.63 -13.77
C HIS A 164 -17.65 -21.42 -14.09
N ARG A 165 -17.75 -22.62 -14.69
CA ARG A 165 -16.58 -23.46 -15.01
C ARG A 165 -15.80 -22.88 -16.17
N ALA A 166 -16.51 -22.41 -17.20
CA ALA A 166 -15.90 -21.77 -18.35
C ALA A 166 -15.20 -20.45 -17.95
N GLU A 167 -15.82 -19.65 -17.09
CA GLU A 167 -15.23 -18.41 -16.59
C GLU A 167 -14.01 -18.68 -15.68
N SER A 168 -14.07 -19.67 -14.79
CA SER A 168 -12.92 -20.07 -13.96
C SER A 168 -11.71 -20.48 -14.82
N ALA A 169 -11.93 -21.33 -15.83
CA ALA A 169 -10.85 -21.75 -16.74
C ALA A 169 -10.28 -20.57 -17.54
N ALA A 170 -11.14 -19.64 -17.98
CA ALA A 170 -10.69 -18.44 -18.69
C ALA A 170 -9.90 -17.48 -17.78
N ALA A 171 -10.29 -17.34 -16.52
CA ALA A 171 -9.61 -16.51 -15.53
C ALA A 171 -8.20 -17.04 -15.22
N GLU A 172 -8.04 -18.36 -15.05
CA GLU A 172 -6.72 -18.99 -14.87
C GLU A 172 -5.81 -18.74 -16.08
N LEU A 173 -6.33 -18.96 -17.30
CA LEU A 173 -5.57 -18.76 -18.53
C LEU A 173 -5.20 -17.28 -18.78
N ALA A 174 -5.94 -16.32 -18.20
CA ALA A 174 -5.63 -14.89 -18.33
C ALA A 174 -4.24 -14.55 -17.78
N ARG A 175 -3.82 -15.18 -16.67
CA ARG A 175 -2.48 -14.95 -16.10
C ARG A 175 -1.38 -15.36 -17.07
N ASP A 176 -1.47 -16.55 -17.65
CA ASP A 176 -0.47 -17.04 -18.59
C ASP A 176 -0.37 -16.14 -19.84
N ARG A 177 -1.51 -15.68 -20.34
CA ARG A 177 -1.57 -14.75 -21.49
C ARG A 177 -0.92 -13.41 -21.18
N VAL A 178 -1.25 -12.80 -20.04
CA VAL A 178 -0.70 -11.50 -19.63
C VAL A 178 0.79 -11.61 -19.32
N GLU A 179 1.23 -12.72 -18.71
CA GLU A 179 2.64 -12.99 -18.46
C GLU A 179 3.43 -13.10 -19.78
N ALA A 180 2.90 -13.80 -20.78
CA ALA A 180 3.49 -13.88 -22.11
C ALA A 180 3.53 -12.50 -22.80
N GLU A 181 2.44 -11.73 -22.74
CA GLU A 181 2.37 -10.36 -23.26
C GLU A 181 3.43 -9.45 -22.63
N SER A 182 3.59 -9.52 -21.30
CA SER A 182 4.55 -8.68 -20.56
C SER A 182 6.00 -8.90 -20.97
N ARG A 183 6.32 -10.08 -21.53
CA ARG A 183 7.67 -10.46 -21.99
C ARG A 183 7.87 -10.27 -23.49
N ALA A 184 6.87 -9.76 -24.20
CA ALA A 184 7.01 -9.41 -25.61
C ALA A 184 8.10 -8.32 -25.79
N PRO A 185 8.95 -8.40 -26.85
CA PRO A 185 10.04 -7.45 -27.05
C PRO A 185 9.59 -5.98 -27.05
N GLU A 186 8.41 -5.69 -27.58
CA GLU A 186 7.84 -4.34 -27.65
C GLU A 186 7.54 -3.77 -26.25
N GLN A 187 6.97 -4.60 -25.37
CA GLN A 187 6.67 -4.22 -23.99
C GLN A 187 7.95 -4.09 -23.16
N LEU A 188 8.89 -5.04 -23.27
CA LEU A 188 10.19 -4.96 -22.60
C LEU A 188 10.95 -3.68 -23.00
N ARG A 189 10.94 -3.30 -24.29
CA ARG A 189 11.51 -2.02 -24.74
C ARG A 189 10.81 -0.82 -24.10
N ARG A 190 9.49 -0.86 -23.90
CA ARG A 190 8.73 0.20 -23.21
C ARG A 190 9.12 0.31 -21.74
N PHE A 191 9.17 -0.81 -21.02
CA PHE A 191 9.60 -0.85 -19.61
C PHE A 191 11.03 -0.35 -19.45
N LEU A 192 11.95 -0.79 -20.32
CA LEU A 192 13.34 -0.33 -20.34
C LEU A 192 13.47 1.17 -20.62
N ARG A 193 12.67 1.73 -21.54
CA ARG A 193 12.67 3.19 -21.78
C ARG A 193 12.24 3.97 -20.55
N SER A 194 11.17 3.53 -19.87
CA SER A 194 10.69 4.17 -18.64
C SER A 194 11.70 4.02 -17.50
N ALA A 195 12.25 2.83 -17.30
CA ALA A 195 13.25 2.54 -16.27
C ALA A 195 14.54 3.33 -16.48
N ARG A 196 15.01 3.48 -17.73
CA ARG A 196 16.17 4.34 -18.05
C ARG A 196 15.91 5.82 -17.75
N ALA A 197 14.68 6.30 -17.91
CA ALA A 197 14.35 7.69 -17.58
C ALA A 197 14.36 7.95 -16.06
N GLN A 198 14.00 6.94 -15.26
CA GLN A 198 13.85 7.08 -13.80
C GLN A 198 15.12 6.67 -13.03
N SER A 199 15.87 5.69 -13.52
CA SER A 199 16.88 4.97 -12.74
C SER A 199 18.26 4.91 -13.39
N SER A 200 18.49 5.59 -14.53
CA SER A 200 19.79 5.62 -15.22
C SER A 200 20.94 6.03 -14.29
N ARG A 201 20.69 7.05 -13.45
CA ARG A 201 21.67 7.61 -12.51
C ARG A 201 22.08 6.66 -11.39
N MET A 202 21.34 5.57 -11.16
CA MET A 202 21.67 4.55 -10.16
C MET A 202 22.44 3.36 -10.76
N GLY A 203 22.63 3.34 -12.08
CA GLY A 203 23.38 2.31 -12.80
C GLY A 203 22.53 1.21 -13.45
N PRO A 204 23.16 0.31 -14.23
CA PRO A 204 22.47 -0.65 -15.08
C PRO A 204 21.59 -1.67 -14.34
N LYS A 205 22.01 -2.19 -13.18
CA LYS A 205 21.15 -3.14 -12.43
C LYS A 205 19.93 -2.47 -11.83
N ALA A 206 20.04 -1.22 -11.40
CA ALA A 206 18.89 -0.45 -10.93
C ALA A 206 17.87 -0.23 -12.06
N VAL A 207 18.34 0.00 -13.28
CA VAL A 207 17.50 0.04 -14.49
C VAL A 207 16.84 -1.31 -14.75
N ALA A 208 17.58 -2.42 -14.66
CA ALA A 208 17.02 -3.76 -14.85
C ALA A 208 15.94 -4.11 -13.81
N ALA A 209 16.23 -3.89 -12.53
CA ALA A 209 15.28 -4.10 -11.43
C ALA A 209 14.04 -3.21 -11.56
N SER A 210 14.22 -1.94 -11.95
CA SER A 210 13.11 -1.02 -12.20
C SER A 210 12.28 -1.43 -13.41
N ALA A 211 12.88 -2.02 -14.44
CA ALA A 211 12.17 -2.54 -15.60
C ALA A 211 11.36 -3.79 -15.24
N GLU A 212 11.92 -4.68 -14.42
CA GLU A 212 11.21 -5.88 -13.94
C GLU A 212 10.05 -5.51 -13.02
N ALA A 213 10.25 -4.59 -12.06
CA ALA A 213 9.17 -4.09 -11.22
C ALA A 213 8.04 -3.42 -12.05
N ALA A 214 8.39 -2.73 -13.13
CA ALA A 214 7.40 -2.16 -14.04
C ALA A 214 6.64 -3.23 -14.84
N ARG A 215 7.29 -4.35 -15.18
CA ARG A 215 6.67 -5.51 -15.81
C ARG A 215 5.70 -6.21 -14.86
N GLU A 216 6.11 -6.46 -13.61
CA GLU A 216 5.26 -7.05 -12.58
C GLU A 216 4.02 -6.19 -12.29
N ALA A 217 4.21 -4.87 -12.18
CA ALA A 217 3.10 -3.93 -12.04
C ALA A 217 2.16 -3.97 -13.26
N PHE A 218 2.70 -4.04 -14.48
CA PHE A 218 1.90 -4.22 -15.69
C PHE A 218 1.07 -5.51 -15.66
N VAL A 219 1.65 -6.63 -15.23
CA VAL A 219 0.91 -7.90 -15.13
C VAL A 219 -0.25 -7.77 -14.15
N ALA A 220 0.00 -7.20 -12.96
CA ALA A 220 -1.03 -6.96 -11.96
C ALA A 220 -2.14 -6.06 -12.52
N ASP A 221 -1.80 -4.88 -13.04
CA ASP A 221 -2.77 -3.91 -13.59
C ASP A 221 -3.62 -4.51 -14.71
N ARG A 222 -3.00 -5.30 -15.61
CA ARG A 222 -3.71 -5.96 -16.71
C ARG A 222 -4.67 -7.02 -16.21
N LEU A 223 -4.30 -7.84 -15.22
CA LEU A 223 -5.21 -8.86 -14.68
C LEU A 223 -6.40 -8.24 -13.95
N VAL A 224 -6.21 -7.09 -13.31
CA VAL A 224 -7.32 -6.29 -12.75
C VAL A 224 -8.21 -5.76 -13.86
N GLU A 225 -7.63 -5.25 -14.96
CA GLU A 225 -8.38 -4.76 -16.12
C GLU A 225 -9.18 -5.89 -16.80
N PHE A 226 -8.61 -7.09 -16.91
CA PHE A 226 -9.32 -8.29 -17.38
C PHE A 226 -10.56 -8.57 -16.52
N GLY A 227 -10.40 -8.61 -15.20
CA GLY A 227 -11.50 -8.84 -14.26
C GLY A 227 -12.60 -7.80 -14.37
N ARG A 228 -12.22 -6.51 -14.34
CA ARG A 228 -13.15 -5.38 -14.48
C ARG A 228 -13.93 -5.44 -15.79
N THR A 229 -13.22 -5.51 -16.91
CA THR A 229 -13.85 -5.49 -18.25
C THR A 229 -14.72 -6.73 -18.45
N ARG A 230 -14.31 -7.90 -17.93
CA ARG A 230 -15.09 -9.13 -18.06
C ARG A 230 -16.39 -9.04 -17.26
N ALA A 231 -16.33 -8.59 -16.01
CA ALA A 231 -17.51 -8.37 -15.19
C ALA A 231 -18.50 -7.41 -15.87
N GLU A 232 -18.02 -6.25 -16.33
CA GLU A 232 -18.84 -5.26 -17.04
C GLU A 232 -19.48 -5.85 -18.31
N SER A 233 -18.72 -6.63 -19.10
CA SER A 233 -19.23 -7.27 -20.33
C SER A 233 -20.35 -8.28 -20.08
N LEU A 234 -20.39 -8.84 -18.87
CA LEU A 234 -21.39 -9.81 -18.43
C LEU A 234 -22.54 -9.16 -17.66
N GLY A 235 -22.47 -7.85 -17.38
CA GLY A 235 -23.49 -7.10 -16.64
C GLY A 235 -23.24 -6.97 -15.14
N TRP A 236 -22.09 -7.36 -14.61
CA TRP A 236 -21.69 -7.13 -13.22
C TRP A 236 -20.86 -5.84 -13.06
N THR A 237 -20.90 -5.24 -11.88
CA THR A 237 -20.23 -3.95 -11.61
C THR A 237 -18.72 -4.10 -11.51
N ASP A 238 -18.25 -5.25 -11.01
CA ASP A 238 -16.84 -5.53 -10.75
C ASP A 238 -16.61 -7.04 -10.60
N VAL A 239 -15.33 -7.42 -10.51
CA VAL A 239 -14.92 -8.83 -10.39
C VAL A 239 -15.40 -9.48 -9.09
N TYR A 240 -15.61 -8.71 -8.02
CA TYR A 240 -16.09 -9.23 -6.75
C TYR A 240 -17.53 -9.70 -6.84
N THR A 241 -18.43 -8.84 -7.33
CA THR A 241 -19.85 -9.18 -7.53
C THR A 241 -20.03 -10.32 -8.54
N LEU A 242 -19.24 -10.34 -9.62
CA LEU A 242 -19.20 -11.44 -10.57
C LEU A 242 -18.83 -12.76 -9.89
N THR A 243 -17.71 -12.79 -9.17
CA THR A 243 -17.24 -14.03 -8.53
C THR A 243 -18.15 -14.49 -7.40
N LYS A 244 -18.84 -13.60 -6.69
CA LYS A 244 -19.90 -13.96 -5.74
C LYS A 244 -21.11 -14.57 -6.41
N ALA A 245 -21.57 -14.02 -7.55
CA ALA A 245 -22.64 -14.64 -8.32
C ALA A 245 -22.26 -16.04 -8.83
N MET A 246 -21.01 -16.22 -9.27
CA MET A 246 -20.50 -17.54 -9.67
C MET A 246 -20.43 -18.51 -8.47
N ALA A 247 -20.01 -18.03 -7.29
CA ALA A 247 -20.00 -18.81 -6.06
C ALA A 247 -21.41 -19.30 -5.65
N GLU A 248 -22.43 -18.44 -5.79
CA GLU A 248 -23.81 -18.85 -5.60
C GLU A 248 -24.21 -19.93 -6.60
N ARG A 249 -23.82 -19.79 -7.87
CA ARG A 249 -24.11 -20.81 -8.89
C ARG A 249 -23.46 -22.16 -8.59
N VAL A 250 -22.24 -22.16 -8.05
CA VAL A 250 -21.56 -23.37 -7.57
C VAL A 250 -22.34 -24.00 -6.42
N ALA A 251 -22.68 -23.21 -5.40
CA ALA A 251 -23.44 -23.66 -4.24
C ALA A 251 -24.82 -24.22 -4.62
N GLU A 252 -25.50 -23.58 -5.58
CA GLU A 252 -26.77 -24.06 -6.11
C GLU A 252 -26.59 -25.40 -6.82
N ALA A 253 -25.66 -25.50 -7.78
CA ALA A 253 -25.52 -26.70 -8.61
C ALA A 253 -24.98 -27.91 -7.83
N GLU A 254 -23.98 -27.70 -6.97
CA GLU A 254 -23.30 -28.77 -6.24
C GLU A 254 -24.02 -29.17 -4.95
N TRP A 255 -24.92 -28.32 -4.40
CA TRP A 255 -25.55 -28.56 -3.12
C TRP A 255 -27.08 -28.44 -3.18
N ALA A 256 -27.61 -27.26 -3.46
CA ALA A 256 -29.05 -27.00 -3.38
C ALA A 256 -29.86 -27.84 -4.37
N ASP A 257 -29.41 -27.91 -5.63
CA ASP A 257 -30.06 -28.67 -6.70
C ASP A 257 -29.94 -30.20 -6.47
N GLN A 258 -29.11 -30.64 -5.51
CA GLN A 258 -29.04 -32.03 -5.01
C GLN A 258 -29.99 -32.32 -3.84
N GLY A 259 -30.78 -31.33 -3.41
CA GLY A 259 -31.73 -31.45 -2.30
C GLY A 259 -31.17 -31.05 -0.93
N HIS A 260 -29.93 -30.57 -0.85
CA HIS A 260 -29.32 -30.15 0.41
C HIS A 260 -29.74 -28.73 0.81
N ARG A 261 -29.73 -28.44 2.12
CA ARG A 261 -30.14 -27.14 2.67
C ARG A 261 -29.05 -26.09 2.52
N VAL A 262 -29.36 -24.97 1.86
CA VAL A 262 -28.48 -23.78 1.82
C VAL A 262 -29.27 -22.48 2.03
N SER A 263 -28.67 -21.54 2.74
CA SER A 263 -29.20 -20.20 2.95
C SER A 263 -28.17 -19.17 2.52
N PHE A 264 -28.48 -18.41 1.48
CA PHE A 264 -27.66 -17.32 0.97
C PHE A 264 -27.96 -16.05 1.74
N VAL A 265 -26.98 -15.57 2.51
CA VAL A 265 -27.06 -14.30 3.23
C VAL A 265 -26.36 -13.25 2.36
N ARG A 266 -27.13 -12.32 1.81
CA ARG A 266 -26.69 -11.27 0.87
C ARG A 266 -26.76 -9.91 1.56
N PRO A 267 -25.75 -9.53 2.35
CA PRO A 267 -25.67 -8.20 2.92
C PRO A 267 -25.36 -7.15 1.86
N SER A 268 -25.81 -5.92 2.10
CA SER A 268 -25.32 -4.73 1.41
C SER A 268 -23.96 -4.27 1.96
N ILE A 269 -23.63 -2.97 1.87
CA ILE A 269 -22.37 -2.44 2.38
C ILE A 269 -22.38 -2.55 3.91
N ILE A 270 -21.57 -3.47 4.44
CA ILE A 270 -21.51 -3.71 5.88
C ILE A 270 -20.65 -2.64 6.55
N GLU A 271 -21.27 -1.85 7.44
CA GLU A 271 -20.62 -0.80 8.21
C GLU A 271 -20.61 -1.11 9.72
N SER A 272 -20.17 -0.14 10.53
CA SER A 272 -19.99 -0.30 11.98
C SER A 272 -21.25 -0.81 12.68
N ALA A 273 -21.06 -1.58 13.75
CA ALA A 273 -22.15 -2.11 14.56
C ALA A 273 -23.06 -1.01 15.11
N LEU A 274 -24.37 -1.24 15.10
CA LEU A 274 -25.33 -0.37 15.78
C LEU A 274 -25.29 -0.62 17.29
N ARG A 275 -25.28 -1.90 17.70
CA ARG A 275 -25.42 -2.35 19.09
C ARG A 275 -24.29 -3.30 19.50
N LEU A 276 -24.08 -4.40 18.78
CA LEU A 276 -23.17 -5.49 19.18
C LEU A 276 -21.98 -5.66 18.23
N PRO A 277 -20.76 -5.96 18.73
CA PRO A 277 -20.39 -6.22 20.12
C PRO A 277 -20.33 -4.96 21.01
N HIS A 278 -20.27 -3.79 20.39
CA HIS A 278 -20.51 -2.47 20.99
C HIS A 278 -20.81 -1.47 19.87
N PRO A 279 -21.53 -0.37 20.15
CA PRO A 279 -21.83 0.65 19.14
C PRO A 279 -20.56 1.22 18.51
N GLY A 280 -20.54 1.32 17.19
CA GLY A 280 -19.43 1.88 16.42
C GLY A 280 -18.29 0.90 16.17
N TRP A 281 -18.42 -0.37 16.62
CA TRP A 281 -17.41 -1.37 16.34
C TRP A 281 -17.24 -1.61 14.84
N ILE A 282 -16.01 -1.45 14.34
CA ILE A 282 -15.62 -1.67 12.95
C ILE A 282 -14.15 -2.10 12.89
N ASP A 283 -13.81 -3.04 12.00
CA ASP A 283 -12.43 -3.56 11.89
C ASP A 283 -11.71 -2.98 10.68
N GLY A 284 -11.06 -1.83 10.88
CA GLY A 284 -10.43 -1.05 9.81
C GLY A 284 -11.45 -0.39 8.89
N PHE A 285 -10.94 0.46 7.98
CA PHE A 285 -11.81 1.19 7.06
C PHE A 285 -12.55 0.26 6.10
N LYS A 286 -13.84 0.53 5.92
CA LYS A 286 -14.75 -0.16 5.00
C LYS A 286 -14.92 0.62 3.72
N VAL A 287 -15.92 0.24 2.95
CA VAL A 287 -16.13 0.73 1.60
C VAL A 287 -16.52 2.22 1.66
N ALA A 288 -17.31 2.71 2.61
CA ALA A 288 -17.62 4.14 2.67
C ALA A 288 -16.51 5.00 3.33
N ASP A 289 -15.82 4.49 4.35
CA ASP A 289 -15.00 5.32 5.24
C ASP A 289 -13.85 6.09 4.57
N PRO A 290 -13.02 5.51 3.66
CA PRO A 290 -11.94 6.23 3.03
C PRO A 290 -12.43 7.45 2.24
N LEU A 291 -13.62 7.33 1.64
CA LEU A 291 -14.27 8.42 0.92
C LEU A 291 -14.74 9.51 1.91
N ILE A 292 -15.40 9.11 3.01
CA ILE A 292 -15.83 10.02 4.07
C ILE A 292 -14.64 10.78 4.66
N MET A 293 -13.54 10.07 4.95
CA MET A 293 -12.33 10.69 5.51
C MET A 293 -11.61 11.58 4.50
N ALA A 294 -11.57 11.22 3.22
CA ALA A 294 -10.97 12.05 2.20
C ALA A 294 -11.80 13.32 1.92
N TYR A 295 -13.13 13.25 2.10
CA TYR A 295 -14.01 14.41 2.13
C TYR A 295 -13.74 15.32 3.35
N ALA A 296 -13.70 14.74 4.54
CA ALA A 296 -13.49 15.47 5.79
C ALA A 296 -12.16 16.23 5.83
N ASN A 297 -11.15 15.74 5.11
CA ASN A 297 -9.84 16.40 4.95
C ASN A 297 -9.79 17.40 3.77
N GLY A 298 -10.94 17.80 3.21
CA GLY A 298 -11.02 18.75 2.10
C GLY A 298 -10.45 18.25 0.76
N GLY A 299 -10.14 16.94 0.66
CA GLY A 299 -9.49 16.33 -0.49
C GLY A 299 -10.42 16.01 -1.66
N LEU A 300 -11.73 15.89 -1.42
CA LEU A 300 -12.76 15.68 -2.43
C LEU A 300 -13.84 16.75 -2.37
N THR A 301 -13.96 17.54 -3.43
CA THR A 301 -15.02 18.56 -3.62
C THR A 301 -16.16 18.09 -4.52
N GLU A 302 -15.97 16.98 -5.25
CA GLU A 302 -16.91 16.47 -6.25
C GLU A 302 -17.01 14.95 -6.11
N PHE A 303 -18.23 14.42 -6.28
CA PHE A 303 -18.47 12.98 -6.24
C PHE A 303 -19.32 12.51 -7.44
N PRO A 304 -18.88 11.51 -8.21
CA PRO A 304 -19.68 10.96 -9.30
C PRO A 304 -20.80 10.09 -8.73
N GLY A 305 -22.06 10.48 -8.91
CA GLY A 305 -23.22 9.70 -8.47
C GLY A 305 -24.53 10.44 -8.69
N HIS A 306 -25.66 9.74 -8.57
CA HIS A 306 -26.97 10.38 -8.49
C HIS A 306 -27.31 10.65 -7.02
N ALA A 307 -27.61 11.89 -6.68
CA ALA A 307 -27.93 12.30 -5.30
C ALA A 307 -29.20 11.61 -4.75
N ASP A 308 -30.08 11.17 -5.66
CA ASP A 308 -31.37 10.55 -5.35
C ASP A 308 -31.30 9.02 -5.30
N SER A 309 -30.15 8.41 -5.62
CA SER A 309 -29.96 6.96 -5.48
C SER A 309 -29.98 6.54 -4.00
N VAL A 310 -30.61 5.40 -3.73
CA VAL A 310 -30.57 4.75 -2.42
C VAL A 310 -29.21 4.08 -2.24
N LEU A 311 -28.53 4.41 -1.15
CA LEU A 311 -27.28 3.75 -0.77
C LEU A 311 -27.57 2.70 0.28
N ASP A 312 -27.49 1.43 -0.12
CA ASP A 312 -27.71 0.32 0.79
C ASP A 312 -26.48 0.07 1.68
N ILE A 313 -26.58 0.56 2.91
CA ILE A 313 -25.68 0.29 4.04
C ILE A 313 -26.42 -0.55 5.08
N ILE A 314 -25.69 -1.43 5.77
CA ILE A 314 -26.22 -2.25 6.86
C ILE A 314 -25.21 -2.36 8.02
N PRO A 315 -25.62 -2.17 9.29
CA PRO A 315 -24.76 -2.46 10.44
C PRO A 315 -24.39 -3.94 10.54
N VAL A 316 -23.13 -4.25 10.87
CA VAL A 316 -22.60 -5.62 10.93
C VAL A 316 -23.37 -6.56 11.86
N ASP A 317 -23.91 -6.05 12.97
CA ASP A 317 -24.68 -6.85 13.93
C ASP A 317 -25.97 -7.43 13.35
N PHE A 318 -26.59 -6.74 12.39
CA PHE A 318 -27.79 -7.26 11.71
C PHE A 318 -27.44 -8.49 10.88
N VAL A 319 -26.32 -8.43 10.15
CA VAL A 319 -25.82 -9.55 9.35
C VAL A 319 -25.44 -10.72 10.25
N VAL A 320 -24.77 -10.46 11.38
CA VAL A 320 -24.45 -11.48 12.39
C VAL A 320 -25.72 -12.12 12.94
N ASN A 321 -26.72 -11.32 13.32
CA ASN A 321 -27.95 -11.84 13.91
C ASN A 321 -28.76 -12.70 12.93
N VAL A 322 -28.80 -12.35 11.64
CA VAL A 322 -29.37 -13.22 10.60
C VAL A 322 -28.64 -14.56 10.52
N ILE A 323 -27.30 -14.55 10.51
CA ILE A 323 -26.49 -15.78 10.49
C ILE A 323 -26.76 -16.64 11.73
N LEU A 324 -26.85 -16.04 12.92
CA LEU A 324 -27.14 -16.75 14.17
C LEU A 324 -28.54 -17.35 14.17
N ALA A 325 -29.54 -16.61 13.69
CA ALA A 325 -30.91 -17.10 13.58
C ALA A 325 -30.99 -18.32 12.65
N LEU A 326 -30.35 -18.25 11.48
CA LEU A 326 -30.26 -19.37 10.55
C LEU A 326 -29.51 -20.57 11.14
N ALA A 327 -28.43 -20.33 11.88
CA ALA A 327 -27.63 -21.38 12.52
C ALA A 327 -28.34 -22.03 13.73
N ALA A 328 -29.45 -21.46 14.18
CA ALA A 328 -30.28 -21.97 15.27
C ALA A 328 -31.59 -22.63 14.77
N GLU A 329 -31.95 -22.49 13.48
CA GLU A 329 -33.11 -23.19 12.90
C GLU A 329 -32.87 -24.71 12.92
N ASP A 330 -33.80 -25.46 13.52
CA ASP A 330 -33.79 -26.92 13.48
C ASP A 330 -34.44 -27.45 12.17
N GLU A 331 -34.33 -28.76 11.91
CA GLU A 331 -34.97 -29.39 10.74
C GLU A 331 -36.51 -29.29 10.75
N SER A 332 -37.13 -29.12 11.93
CA SER A 332 -38.59 -29.07 12.08
C SER A 332 -39.18 -27.67 11.83
N THR A 333 -38.36 -26.63 11.97
CA THR A 333 -38.70 -25.20 11.84
C THR A 333 -38.19 -24.62 10.52
N ALA A 334 -37.28 -25.29 9.84
CA ALA A 334 -36.79 -24.93 8.53
C ALA A 334 -37.80 -25.31 7.43
N ALA A 335 -38.19 -24.32 6.61
CA ALA A 335 -38.92 -24.57 5.36
C ALA A 335 -38.09 -25.46 4.40
N GLU A 336 -38.80 -26.18 3.53
CA GLU A 336 -38.38 -27.23 2.57
C GLU A 336 -36.91 -27.25 2.10
N ALA A 337 -36.41 -28.45 1.82
CA ALA A 337 -35.11 -28.72 1.19
C ALA A 337 -34.83 -27.79 -0.01
N GLY A 338 -33.58 -27.31 -0.12
CA GLY A 338 -33.13 -26.44 -1.22
C GLY A 338 -32.57 -25.08 -0.79
N ALA A 339 -32.57 -24.13 -1.71
CA ALA A 339 -31.97 -22.81 -1.55
C ALA A 339 -32.95 -21.75 -1.02
N ARG A 340 -32.51 -21.00 0.00
CA ARG A 340 -33.20 -19.82 0.54
C ARG A 340 -32.30 -18.60 0.40
N TYR A 341 -32.90 -17.42 0.16
CA TYR A 341 -32.17 -16.18 -0.10
C TYR A 341 -32.63 -15.11 0.88
N PHE A 342 -31.68 -14.42 1.51
CA PHE A 342 -31.92 -13.41 2.53
C PHE A 342 -31.09 -12.17 2.21
N HIS A 343 -31.75 -11.08 1.83
CA HIS A 343 -31.12 -9.79 1.65
C HIS A 343 -31.07 -9.08 3.01
N VAL A 344 -29.87 -8.78 3.49
CA VAL A 344 -29.68 -7.98 4.72
C VAL A 344 -29.36 -6.56 4.28
N VAL A 345 -30.41 -5.82 3.98
CA VAL A 345 -30.42 -4.56 3.22
C VAL A 345 -31.42 -3.59 3.85
N SER A 346 -31.35 -2.31 3.52
CA SER A 346 -32.26 -1.29 4.05
C SER A 346 -33.13 -0.64 2.98
N GLY A 347 -32.81 -0.81 1.69
CA GLY A 347 -33.34 0.00 0.60
C GLY A 347 -34.86 0.02 0.46
N THR A 348 -35.56 -1.09 0.73
CA THR A 348 -37.04 -1.11 0.67
C THR A 348 -37.69 -0.64 1.96
N SER A 349 -37.24 -1.15 3.11
CA SER A 349 -37.91 -0.96 4.40
C SER A 349 -37.49 0.29 5.18
N ASN A 350 -36.25 0.76 4.98
CA ASN A 350 -35.71 1.95 5.63
C ASN A 350 -34.66 2.64 4.72
N PRO A 351 -35.08 3.20 3.56
CA PRO A 351 -34.17 3.72 2.55
C PRO A 351 -33.28 4.85 3.08
N LEU A 352 -32.01 4.85 2.67
CA LEU A 352 -31.06 5.94 2.89
C LEU A 352 -30.70 6.59 1.54
N PRO A 353 -31.35 7.68 1.15
CA PRO A 353 -30.94 8.46 -0.01
C PRO A 353 -29.52 9.01 0.14
N PHE A 354 -28.73 9.00 -0.94
CA PHE A 354 -27.32 9.41 -0.88
C PHE A 354 -27.16 10.86 -0.40
N HIS A 355 -28.01 11.79 -0.87
CA HIS A 355 -27.98 13.19 -0.43
C HIS A 355 -28.22 13.36 1.08
N GLN A 356 -29.03 12.50 1.69
CA GLN A 356 -29.27 12.53 3.14
C GLN A 356 -27.98 12.17 3.87
N MET A 357 -27.35 11.05 3.51
CA MET A 357 -26.06 10.66 4.10
C MET A 357 -25.02 11.77 3.97
N VAL A 358 -24.87 12.37 2.79
CA VAL A 358 -23.90 13.44 2.53
C VAL A 358 -24.17 14.67 3.41
N SER A 359 -25.45 15.04 3.56
CA SER A 359 -25.84 16.16 4.42
C SER A 359 -25.49 15.88 5.88
N THR A 360 -25.84 14.69 6.39
CA THR A 360 -25.53 14.25 7.76
C THR A 360 -24.02 14.23 8.04
N VAL A 361 -23.23 13.71 7.08
CA VAL A 361 -21.75 13.68 7.16
C VAL A 361 -21.16 15.10 7.16
N ARG A 362 -21.66 15.97 6.29
CA ARG A 362 -21.22 17.37 6.20
C ARG A 362 -21.50 18.12 7.51
N GLU A 363 -22.71 17.99 8.04
CA GLU A 363 -23.09 18.61 9.31
C GLU A 363 -22.17 18.18 10.46
N TYR A 364 -21.84 16.89 10.54
CA TYR A 364 -20.92 16.37 11.55
C TYR A 364 -19.54 17.03 11.47
N PHE A 365 -18.94 17.12 10.27
CA PHE A 365 -17.59 17.69 10.12
C PHE A 365 -17.56 19.23 10.14
N LEU A 366 -18.69 19.90 9.89
CA LEU A 366 -18.81 21.34 10.16
C LEU A 366 -18.79 21.65 11.65
N ASP A 367 -19.46 20.81 12.47
CA ASP A 367 -19.40 20.90 13.94
C ASP A 367 -18.02 20.44 14.48
N ARG A 368 -17.40 19.46 13.82
CA ARG A 368 -16.17 18.78 14.27
C ARG A 368 -15.12 18.67 13.17
N PRO A 369 -14.53 19.80 12.74
CA PRO A 369 -13.56 19.80 11.65
C PRO A 369 -12.30 19.01 12.02
N ILE A 370 -11.73 18.30 11.03
CA ILE A 370 -10.45 17.61 11.21
C ILE A 370 -9.33 18.65 11.09
N PRO A 371 -8.39 18.70 12.05
CA PRO A 371 -7.25 19.62 11.96
C PRO A 371 -6.28 19.18 10.86
N ASP A 372 -5.75 20.15 10.13
CA ASP A 372 -4.69 19.96 9.15
C ASP A 372 -3.32 19.70 9.84
N PRO A 373 -2.23 19.43 9.09
CA PRO A 373 -0.90 19.23 9.69
C PRO A 373 -0.38 20.40 10.52
N GLU A 374 -0.88 21.61 10.26
CA GLU A 374 -0.56 22.85 10.96
C GLU A 374 -1.44 23.08 12.20
N GLY A 375 -2.47 22.25 12.40
CA GLY A 375 -3.40 22.27 13.52
C GLY A 375 -4.65 23.10 13.28
N GLU A 376 -4.81 23.66 12.08
CA GLU A 376 -5.94 24.51 11.72
C GLU A 376 -7.16 23.69 11.25
N PRO A 377 -8.39 24.14 11.50
CA PRO A 377 -9.59 23.44 11.04
C PRO A 377 -9.63 23.34 9.51
N THR A 378 -9.73 22.11 8.98
CA THR A 378 -9.85 21.91 7.53
C THR A 378 -11.23 22.36 7.05
N PRO A 379 -11.31 23.26 6.03
CA PRO A 379 -12.59 23.66 5.46
C PRO A 379 -13.30 22.46 4.80
N VAL A 380 -14.54 22.20 5.21
CA VAL A 380 -15.37 21.11 4.65
C VAL A 380 -16.10 21.62 3.41
N PRO A 381 -15.80 21.11 2.20
CA PRO A 381 -16.43 21.60 0.98
C PRO A 381 -17.89 21.16 0.87
N GLU A 382 -18.68 21.90 0.10
CA GLU A 382 -19.99 21.43 -0.34
C GLU A 382 -19.80 20.46 -1.51
N TRP A 383 -20.36 19.26 -1.41
CA TRP A 383 -20.29 18.27 -2.50
C TRP A 383 -21.26 18.65 -3.61
N SER A 384 -20.70 18.72 -4.82
CA SER A 384 -21.51 18.73 -6.04
C SER A 384 -21.52 17.34 -6.66
N PHE A 385 -22.61 17.03 -7.37
CA PHE A 385 -22.84 15.77 -8.08
C PHE A 385 -22.79 15.96 -9.61
N PRO A 386 -21.64 16.38 -10.19
CA PRO A 386 -21.54 16.52 -11.63
C PRO A 386 -21.51 15.16 -12.32
N SER A 387 -21.85 15.13 -13.60
CA SER A 387 -21.77 13.90 -14.40
C SER A 387 -20.35 13.33 -14.41
N SER A 388 -20.24 11.99 -14.43
CA SER A 388 -18.93 11.31 -14.36
C SER A 388 -17.96 11.73 -15.48
N GLU A 389 -18.48 12.12 -16.64
CA GLU A 389 -17.68 12.60 -17.77
C GLU A 389 -16.97 13.92 -17.46
N LEU A 390 -17.65 14.87 -16.78
CA LEU A 390 -17.06 16.15 -16.39
C LEU A 390 -15.95 15.97 -15.35
N ILE A 391 -16.15 15.07 -14.39
CA ILE A 391 -15.13 14.70 -13.40
C ILE A 391 -13.90 14.11 -14.11
N GLU A 392 -14.10 13.16 -15.02
CA GLU A 392 -13.00 12.57 -15.78
C GLU A 392 -12.22 13.60 -16.60
N GLN A 393 -12.89 14.53 -17.27
CA GLN A 393 -12.23 15.59 -18.04
C GLN A 393 -11.38 16.47 -17.13
N ARG A 394 -11.90 16.86 -15.95
CA ARG A 394 -11.16 17.66 -14.95
C ARG A 394 -9.97 16.89 -14.38
N ILE A 395 -10.12 15.60 -14.08
CA ILE A 395 -9.01 14.74 -13.64
C ILE A 395 -7.91 14.69 -14.70
N ARG A 396 -8.26 14.43 -15.97
CA ARG A 396 -7.28 14.39 -17.08
C ARG A 396 -6.55 15.72 -17.25
N LEU A 397 -7.26 16.84 -17.14
CA LEU A 397 -6.67 18.18 -17.22
C LEU A 397 -5.66 18.41 -16.08
N LYS A 398 -6.03 18.06 -14.84
CA LYS A 398 -5.14 18.18 -13.68
C LYS A 398 -3.92 17.25 -13.80
N GLU A 399 -4.10 16.01 -14.26
CA GLU A 399 -2.99 15.08 -14.52
C GLU A 399 -2.01 15.61 -15.58
N LEU A 400 -2.52 16.16 -16.68
CA LEU A 400 -1.70 16.80 -17.71
C LEU A 400 -0.91 17.96 -17.12
N SER A 401 -1.56 18.81 -16.33
CA SER A 401 -0.92 19.96 -15.68
C SER A 401 0.17 19.53 -14.69
N SER A 402 -0.06 18.46 -13.91
CA SER A 402 0.94 17.89 -13.00
C SER A 402 2.14 17.32 -13.76
N ARG A 403 1.90 16.57 -14.85
CA ARG A 403 2.98 16.03 -15.70
C ARG A 403 3.83 17.15 -16.30
N LEU A 404 3.20 18.22 -16.78
CA LEU A 404 3.91 19.40 -17.30
C LEU A 404 4.68 20.13 -16.19
N GLY A 405 4.07 20.32 -15.02
CA GLY A 405 4.71 20.91 -13.85
C GLY A 405 5.95 20.13 -13.43
N ARG A 406 5.87 18.80 -13.41
CA ARG A 406 7.01 17.92 -13.10
C ARG A 406 8.12 18.03 -14.15
N ALA A 407 7.78 18.03 -15.43
CA ALA A 407 8.76 18.21 -16.51
C ALA A 407 9.47 19.57 -16.47
N VAL A 408 8.82 20.61 -15.94
CA VAL A 408 9.43 21.92 -15.68
C VAL A 408 10.32 21.86 -14.44
N VAL A 409 9.81 21.33 -13.33
CA VAL A 409 10.54 21.24 -12.05
C VAL A 409 11.81 20.41 -12.18
N ASP A 410 11.77 19.29 -12.92
CA ASP A 410 12.93 18.43 -13.16
C ASP A 410 14.07 19.14 -13.94
N ARG A 411 13.79 20.29 -14.57
CA ARG A 411 14.78 21.11 -15.29
C ARG A 411 15.27 22.32 -14.50
N LEU A 412 14.71 22.59 -13.33
CA LEU A 412 15.09 23.73 -12.50
C LEU A 412 16.16 23.34 -11.47
N PRO A 413 17.01 24.29 -11.05
CA PRO A 413 17.96 24.05 -9.97
C PRO A 413 17.26 23.79 -8.63
N SER A 414 17.89 22.98 -7.78
CA SER A 414 17.41 22.72 -6.42
C SER A 414 17.50 24.00 -5.58
N SER A 415 16.36 24.40 -5.00
CA SER A 415 16.23 25.53 -4.09
C SER A 415 15.11 25.23 -3.10
N ARG A 416 15.04 25.97 -1.97
CA ARG A 416 13.93 25.83 -1.02
C ARG A 416 12.55 26.00 -1.69
N ARG A 417 12.43 26.93 -2.63
CA ARG A 417 11.18 27.19 -3.38
C ARG A 417 10.82 26.03 -4.31
N THR A 418 11.77 25.56 -5.12
CA THR A 418 11.53 24.47 -6.07
C THR A 418 11.28 23.13 -5.37
N ARG A 419 11.91 22.87 -4.22
CA ARG A 419 11.57 21.72 -3.36
C ARG A 419 10.16 21.82 -2.77
N GLY A 420 9.72 23.02 -2.38
CA GLY A 420 8.32 23.27 -2.00
C GLY A 420 7.32 22.99 -3.14
N TRP A 421 7.71 23.22 -4.39
CA TRP A 421 6.88 22.85 -5.54
C TRP A 421 6.84 21.33 -5.75
N VAL A 422 7.96 20.62 -5.58
CA VAL A 422 7.99 19.14 -5.61
C VAL A 422 7.04 18.54 -4.56
N SER A 423 7.04 19.09 -3.34
CA SER A 423 6.15 18.61 -2.28
C SER A 423 4.68 18.90 -2.56
N HIS A 424 4.37 20.07 -3.15
CA HIS A 424 3.02 20.40 -3.60
C HIS A 424 2.55 19.47 -4.73
N LEU A 425 3.35 19.29 -5.79
CA LEU A 425 3.02 18.38 -6.90
C LEU A 425 2.84 16.93 -6.42
N SER A 426 3.68 16.47 -5.48
CA SER A 426 3.54 15.13 -4.88
C SER A 426 2.23 14.95 -4.12
N ARG A 427 1.74 16.01 -3.43
CA ARG A 427 0.42 16.02 -2.78
C ARG A 427 -0.72 16.01 -3.79
N VAL A 428 -0.64 16.82 -4.84
CA VAL A 428 -1.62 16.85 -5.92
C VAL A 428 -1.71 15.48 -6.61
N ASP A 429 -0.58 14.88 -6.97
CA ASP A 429 -0.52 13.54 -7.56
C ASP A 429 -1.12 12.47 -6.66
N ALA A 430 -0.89 12.54 -5.34
CA ALA A 430 -1.51 11.64 -4.39
C ALA A 430 -3.03 11.81 -4.33
N GLY A 431 -3.52 13.06 -4.27
CA GLY A 431 -4.95 13.37 -4.27
C GLY A 431 -5.65 12.93 -5.56
N LEU A 432 -5.04 13.16 -6.74
CA LEU A 432 -5.59 12.72 -8.02
C LEU A 432 -5.66 11.20 -8.14
N ARG A 433 -4.63 10.47 -7.65
CA ARG A 433 -4.67 9.01 -7.60
C ARG A 433 -5.81 8.51 -6.71
N SER A 434 -5.97 9.08 -5.53
CA SER A 434 -7.07 8.72 -4.61
C SER A 434 -8.44 9.03 -5.23
N LEU A 435 -8.61 10.23 -5.81
CA LEU A 435 -9.85 10.62 -6.48
C LEU A 435 -10.21 9.67 -7.62
N ARG A 436 -9.22 9.28 -8.45
CA ARG A 436 -9.43 8.34 -9.55
C ARG A 436 -9.80 6.94 -9.05
N GLN A 437 -9.08 6.45 -8.06
CA GLN A 437 -9.37 5.17 -7.41
C GLN A 437 -10.81 5.16 -6.88
N PHE A 438 -11.24 6.20 -6.17
CA PHE A 438 -12.60 6.29 -5.65
C PHE A 438 -13.63 6.45 -6.78
N ALA A 439 -13.42 7.34 -7.73
CA ALA A 439 -14.32 7.51 -8.86
C ALA A 439 -14.54 6.19 -9.61
N ASP A 440 -13.49 5.40 -9.84
CA ASP A 440 -13.60 4.13 -10.57
C ASP A 440 -14.26 3.04 -9.71
N LEU A 441 -14.00 2.98 -8.40
CA LEU A 441 -14.61 1.98 -7.49
C LEU A 441 -16.10 2.24 -7.25
N TYR A 442 -16.52 3.50 -7.05
CA TYR A 442 -17.90 3.82 -6.64
C TYR A 442 -18.83 4.20 -7.79
N ARG A 443 -18.32 4.40 -9.02
CA ARG A 443 -19.13 4.83 -10.18
C ARG A 443 -20.36 3.97 -10.40
N GLN A 444 -20.23 2.65 -10.27
CA GLN A 444 -21.33 1.74 -10.55
C GLN A 444 -22.35 1.72 -9.40
N TYR A 445 -21.87 1.65 -8.15
CA TYR A 445 -22.72 1.61 -6.96
C TYR A 445 -23.55 2.87 -6.74
N THR A 446 -23.02 4.03 -7.10
CA THR A 446 -23.66 5.36 -6.91
C THR A 446 -24.57 5.76 -8.06
N LYS A 447 -24.58 4.96 -9.13
CA LYS A 447 -25.50 5.09 -10.27
C LYS A 447 -26.60 4.04 -10.27
N THR A 448 -26.55 3.10 -9.33
CA THR A 448 -27.54 2.05 -9.20
C THR A 448 -28.91 2.66 -8.91
N GLU A 449 -29.89 2.33 -9.76
CA GLU A 449 -31.32 2.60 -9.56
C GLU A 449 -32.04 1.35 -9.01
N MET A 450 -31.28 0.48 -8.34
CA MET A 450 -31.77 -0.77 -7.77
C MET A 450 -32.14 -0.55 -6.31
N VAL A 451 -33.30 -1.08 -5.92
CA VAL A 451 -33.77 -1.11 -4.54
C VAL A 451 -33.87 -2.57 -4.15
N PHE A 452 -33.19 -2.99 -3.09
CA PHE A 452 -33.22 -4.38 -2.65
C PHE A 452 -34.40 -4.63 -1.71
N ASP A 453 -35.18 -5.67 -1.99
CA ASP A 453 -36.24 -6.19 -1.14
C ASP A 453 -35.64 -7.02 0.01
N ASP A 454 -36.32 -7.07 1.16
CA ASP A 454 -35.91 -7.75 2.40
C ASP A 454 -37.04 -8.62 3.02
N ALA A 455 -38.10 -8.90 2.25
CA ALA A 455 -39.30 -9.58 2.72
C ALA A 455 -39.05 -10.93 3.43
N ALA A 456 -38.15 -11.77 2.93
CA ALA A 456 -37.77 -13.04 3.53
C ALA A 456 -36.93 -12.84 4.80
N THR A 457 -36.02 -11.86 4.82
CA THR A 457 -35.30 -11.46 6.04
C THR A 457 -36.26 -10.96 7.12
N ARG A 458 -37.27 -10.14 6.78
CA ARG A 458 -38.28 -9.70 7.75
C ARG A 458 -39.13 -10.86 8.29
N ARG A 459 -39.55 -11.79 7.44
CA ARG A 459 -40.23 -13.02 7.89
C ARG A 459 -39.34 -13.91 8.77
N LEU A 460 -38.02 -13.90 8.57
CA LEU A 460 -37.09 -14.57 9.48
C LEU A 460 -37.04 -13.85 10.84
N HIS A 461 -37.05 -12.52 10.85
CA HIS A 461 -37.10 -11.72 12.08
C HIS A 461 -38.37 -11.98 12.89
N GLU A 462 -39.53 -11.99 12.23
CA GLU A 462 -40.84 -12.23 12.84
C GLU A 462 -40.98 -13.62 13.49
N ARG A 463 -40.13 -14.58 13.09
CA ARG A 463 -40.09 -15.95 13.64
C ARG A 463 -39.14 -16.11 14.82
N LEU A 464 -38.42 -15.06 15.22
CA LEU A 464 -37.57 -15.12 16.41
C LEU A 464 -38.40 -15.41 17.66
N PRO A 465 -37.87 -16.19 18.63
CA PRO A 465 -38.52 -16.39 19.92
C PRO A 465 -38.88 -15.06 20.60
N ALA A 466 -40.04 -14.98 21.25
CA ALA A 466 -40.54 -13.75 21.86
C ALA A 466 -39.65 -13.21 23.00
N ASP A 467 -38.80 -14.06 23.58
CA ASP A 467 -37.80 -13.73 24.60
C ASP A 467 -36.43 -13.35 24.02
N THR A 468 -36.30 -13.28 22.69
CA THR A 468 -35.06 -12.83 22.03
C THR A 468 -34.76 -11.39 22.42
N ALA A 469 -33.54 -11.16 22.93
CA ALA A 469 -33.10 -9.83 23.31
C ALA A 469 -33.17 -8.85 22.11
N PRO A 470 -33.61 -7.59 22.30
CA PRO A 470 -33.76 -6.63 21.21
C PRO A 470 -32.47 -6.40 20.39
N GLU A 471 -31.30 -6.49 21.02
CA GLU A 471 -30.01 -6.35 20.33
C GLU A 471 -29.67 -7.55 19.42
N ARG A 472 -30.41 -8.66 19.55
CA ARG A 472 -30.33 -9.85 18.70
C ARG A 472 -31.36 -9.83 17.56
N GLY A 473 -32.22 -8.81 17.51
CA GLY A 473 -33.08 -8.51 16.37
C GLY A 473 -32.31 -7.98 15.16
N PHE A 474 -33.00 -7.86 14.04
CA PHE A 474 -32.45 -7.33 12.79
C PHE A 474 -33.53 -6.64 11.95
N ASP A 475 -34.50 -6.00 12.60
CA ASP A 475 -35.46 -5.12 11.93
C ASP A 475 -34.78 -3.80 11.55
N VAL A 476 -34.57 -3.59 10.25
CA VAL A 476 -33.85 -2.43 9.73
C VAL A 476 -34.57 -1.10 9.97
N THR A 477 -35.85 -1.12 10.32
CA THR A 477 -36.59 0.10 10.70
C THR A 477 -36.15 0.68 12.05
N ASP A 478 -35.42 -0.09 12.85
CA ASP A 478 -34.77 0.38 14.08
C ASP A 478 -33.61 1.36 13.83
N ILE A 479 -33.12 1.47 12.59
CA ILE A 479 -31.95 2.28 12.25
C ILE A 479 -32.37 3.74 12.07
N GLU A 480 -32.14 4.56 13.09
CA GLU A 480 -32.20 6.02 12.98
C GLU A 480 -30.94 6.55 12.28
N TRP A 481 -30.97 6.70 10.95
CA TRP A 481 -29.80 7.05 10.13
C TRP A 481 -28.99 8.23 10.64
N ASP A 482 -29.66 9.32 11.00
CA ASP A 482 -29.00 10.55 11.45
C ASP A 482 -28.20 10.32 12.74
N ARG A 483 -28.81 9.61 13.70
CA ARG A 483 -28.17 9.21 14.96
C ARG A 483 -27.06 8.20 14.71
N TYR A 484 -27.30 7.20 13.86
CA TYR A 484 -26.30 6.19 13.52
C TYR A 484 -25.02 6.83 12.96
N PHE A 485 -25.13 7.77 12.03
CA PHE A 485 -23.95 8.44 11.50
C PHE A 485 -23.31 9.39 12.52
N LYS A 486 -24.08 10.31 13.11
CA LYS A 486 -23.53 11.40 13.95
C LYS A 486 -22.98 10.89 15.28
N ASP A 487 -23.61 9.90 15.89
CA ASP A 487 -23.31 9.48 17.26
C ASP A 487 -22.53 8.16 17.33
N ILE A 488 -22.58 7.34 16.27
CA ILE A 488 -22.01 5.99 16.29
C ILE A 488 -20.89 5.83 15.25
N HIS A 489 -21.21 5.91 13.97
CA HIS A 489 -20.29 5.56 12.88
C HIS A 489 -19.17 6.61 12.68
N LEU A 490 -19.52 7.89 12.52
CA LEU A 490 -18.53 8.96 12.25
C LEU A 490 -17.53 9.16 13.41
N PRO A 491 -17.96 9.13 14.69
CA PRO A 491 -17.02 9.12 15.81
C PRO A 491 -16.04 7.94 15.78
N ALA A 492 -16.52 6.74 15.45
CA ALA A 492 -15.70 5.54 15.42
C ALA A 492 -14.62 5.60 14.34
N ILE A 493 -14.98 5.97 13.10
CA ILE A 493 -14.01 6.08 11.99
C ILE A 493 -13.00 7.22 12.22
N THR A 494 -13.43 8.30 12.88
CA THR A 494 -12.55 9.42 13.23
C THR A 494 -11.54 9.00 14.30
N GLU A 495 -11.96 8.29 15.34
CA GLU A 495 -11.04 7.78 16.36
C GLU A 495 -10.10 6.70 15.82
N LEU A 496 -10.57 5.84 14.91
CA LEU A 496 -9.70 4.92 14.19
C LEU A 496 -8.62 5.67 13.42
N THR A 497 -8.98 6.72 12.68
CA THR A 497 -8.03 7.57 11.96
C THR A 497 -6.98 8.16 12.91
N ARG A 498 -7.42 8.73 14.05
CA ARG A 498 -6.51 9.29 15.06
C ARG A 498 -5.60 8.23 15.67
N THR A 499 -6.12 7.04 15.94
CA THR A 499 -5.36 5.92 16.50
C THR A 499 -4.29 5.43 15.52
N TYR A 500 -4.62 5.29 14.24
CA TYR A 500 -3.65 5.00 13.19
C TYR A 500 -2.58 6.10 13.08
N ALA A 501 -2.99 7.37 13.12
CA ALA A 501 -2.07 8.51 13.08
C ALA A 501 -1.13 8.53 14.31
N ARG A 502 -1.64 8.34 15.53
CA ARG A 502 -0.86 8.26 16.78
C ARG A 502 0.09 7.07 16.78
N THR A 503 -0.34 5.91 16.32
CA THR A 503 0.50 4.71 16.24
C THR A 503 1.66 4.94 15.28
N ARG A 504 1.36 5.50 14.10
CA ARG A 504 2.37 5.86 13.11
C ARG A 504 3.28 6.99 13.59
N ALA A 505 2.74 7.96 14.33
CA ALA A 505 3.50 9.02 14.96
C ALA A 505 4.43 8.46 16.04
N ARG A 506 3.99 7.51 16.88
CA ARG A 506 4.85 6.79 17.84
C ARG A 506 5.93 5.98 17.16
N THR A 507 5.62 5.19 16.13
CA THR A 507 6.64 4.46 15.36
C THR A 507 7.63 5.41 14.68
N ARG A 508 7.16 6.57 14.23
CA ARG A 508 8.03 7.62 13.67
C ARG A 508 8.83 8.31 14.78
N GLN A 509 8.22 8.57 15.93
CA GLN A 509 8.83 9.16 17.10
C GLN A 509 9.92 8.23 17.58
N ASP A 510 9.66 6.95 17.86
CA ASP A 510 10.67 5.92 18.17
C ASP A 510 11.81 5.84 17.14
N ARG A 511 11.53 6.11 15.85
CA ARG A 511 12.57 6.23 14.80
C ARG A 511 13.30 7.57 14.75
N THR A 512 12.71 8.64 15.29
CA THR A 512 13.31 9.99 15.39
C THR A 512 13.84 10.33 16.79
N THR A 513 13.43 9.58 17.82
CA THR A 513 13.83 9.62 19.22
C THR A 513 14.75 8.45 19.58
N SER A 514 15.24 7.68 18.59
CA SER A 514 16.58 7.12 18.68
C SER A 514 17.56 8.28 18.50
N ALA A 515 17.96 8.90 19.60
CA ALA A 515 19.22 8.60 20.28
C ALA A 515 20.38 9.23 19.50
N GLY A 516 21.25 9.98 20.19
CA GLY A 516 22.56 10.32 19.62
C GLY A 516 23.23 9.05 19.06
N LEU A 517 24.12 9.23 18.09
CA LEU A 517 24.81 8.15 17.39
C LEU A 517 25.15 7.00 18.36
N LEU A 518 24.52 5.84 18.15
CA LEU A 518 24.65 4.71 19.07
C LEU A 518 26.10 4.22 19.01
N PRO A 519 26.82 4.11 20.14
CA PRO A 519 28.19 3.63 20.11
C PRO A 519 28.27 2.22 19.50
N ALA A 520 28.89 2.11 18.34
CA ALA A 520 28.97 0.85 17.59
C ALA A 520 30.29 0.79 16.82
N GLY A 521 31.21 -0.07 17.28
CA GLY A 521 32.50 -0.30 16.62
C GLY A 521 32.40 -1.05 15.29
N ASP A 522 31.24 -1.63 14.99
CA ASP A 522 30.93 -2.32 13.74
C ASP A 522 30.06 -1.47 12.79
N ALA A 523 29.86 -0.17 13.06
CA ALA A 523 29.10 0.72 12.19
C ALA A 523 30.01 1.58 11.29
N LEU A 524 29.54 1.86 10.07
CA LEU A 524 30.18 2.80 9.14
C LEU A 524 29.42 4.13 9.13
N ALA A 525 30.17 5.22 8.93
CA ALA A 525 29.63 6.53 8.57
C ALA A 525 30.18 6.88 7.18
N VAL A 526 29.35 6.77 6.15
CA VAL A 526 29.76 6.90 4.74
C VAL A 526 29.31 8.25 4.18
N PHE A 527 30.25 9.00 3.61
CA PHE A 527 30.01 10.35 3.10
C PHE A 527 30.36 10.44 1.61
N ASP A 528 29.49 11.09 0.82
CA ASP A 528 29.91 11.69 -0.45
C ASP A 528 30.67 13.00 -0.19
N LEU A 529 31.51 13.41 -1.14
CA LEU A 529 32.33 14.62 -1.00
C LEU A 529 31.61 15.88 -1.50
N ASP A 530 31.26 15.89 -2.79
CA ASP A 530 30.77 17.10 -3.48
C ASP A 530 29.33 17.37 -3.04
N GLY A 531 29.00 18.62 -2.67
CA GLY A 531 27.66 19.00 -2.22
C GLY A 531 27.32 18.55 -0.79
N THR A 532 27.88 17.43 -0.33
CA THR A 532 27.72 16.84 1.00
C THR A 532 28.75 17.37 2.00
N VAL A 533 30.05 17.07 1.85
CA VAL A 533 31.10 17.53 2.79
C VAL A 533 31.64 18.91 2.40
N ILE A 534 31.86 19.15 1.10
CA ILE A 534 32.33 20.44 0.56
C ILE A 534 31.28 21.09 -0.36
N SER A 535 31.27 22.42 -0.45
CA SER A 535 30.31 23.16 -1.29
C SER A 535 30.73 23.32 -2.77
N THR A 536 31.83 22.67 -3.18
CA THR A 536 32.45 22.83 -4.50
C THR A 536 32.11 21.64 -5.40
N ASN A 537 32.17 21.83 -6.74
CA ASN A 537 31.99 20.76 -7.72
C ASN A 537 33.26 20.52 -8.55
N ILE A 538 33.31 19.39 -9.26
CA ILE A 538 34.48 18.94 -10.04
C ILE A 538 34.97 19.96 -11.08
N VAL A 539 34.06 20.78 -11.63
CA VAL A 539 34.40 21.83 -12.62
C VAL A 539 35.11 23.00 -11.95
N ARG A 540 34.63 23.46 -10.80
CA ARG A 540 35.28 24.52 -10.01
C ARG A 540 36.63 24.07 -9.49
N GLN A 541 36.76 22.81 -9.09
CA GLN A 541 38.04 22.22 -8.69
C GLN A 541 39.05 22.24 -9.84
N TYR A 542 38.66 21.81 -11.04
CA TYR A 542 39.54 21.89 -12.22
C TYR A 542 39.94 23.34 -12.53
N ALA A 543 38.99 24.28 -12.48
CA ALA A 543 39.30 25.70 -12.70
C ALA A 543 40.28 26.25 -11.65
N ALA A 544 40.18 25.82 -10.39
CA ALA A 544 41.12 26.18 -9.34
C ALA A 544 42.51 25.60 -9.58
N VAL A 545 42.60 24.34 -10.03
CA VAL A 545 43.88 23.71 -10.42
C VAL A 545 44.53 24.47 -11.57
N VAL A 546 43.80 24.76 -12.65
CA VAL A 546 44.34 25.52 -13.79
C VAL A 546 44.89 26.88 -13.36
N ARG A 547 44.17 27.59 -12.47
CA ARG A 547 44.63 28.89 -11.98
C ARG A 547 45.89 28.79 -11.11
N ALA A 548 46.11 27.66 -10.46
CA ALA A 548 47.21 27.46 -9.53
C ALA A 548 48.46 26.87 -10.20
N THR A 549 48.33 26.12 -11.30
CA THR A 549 49.46 25.48 -12.00
C THR A 549 49.79 26.09 -13.36
N GLN A 550 48.85 26.80 -14.01
CA GLN A 550 49.07 27.35 -15.35
C GLN A 550 49.21 28.88 -15.32
N PRO A 551 50.04 29.46 -16.21
CA PRO A 551 50.17 30.91 -16.31
C PRO A 551 48.87 31.55 -16.85
N PRO A 552 48.57 32.81 -16.48
CA PRO A 552 47.29 33.47 -16.78
C PRO A 552 46.89 33.48 -18.27
N HIS A 553 47.86 33.54 -19.19
CA HIS A 553 47.60 33.54 -20.64
C HIS A 553 47.05 32.20 -21.17
N ARG A 554 47.20 31.09 -20.42
CA ARG A 554 46.64 29.77 -20.80
C ARG A 554 45.24 29.52 -20.23
N TRP A 555 44.79 30.34 -19.27
CA TRP A 555 43.47 30.17 -18.64
C TRP A 555 42.31 30.24 -19.64
N PRO A 556 42.27 31.19 -20.60
CA PRO A 556 41.16 31.27 -21.54
C PRO A 556 40.98 30.00 -22.38
N GLY A 557 42.07 29.41 -22.88
CA GLY A 557 42.03 28.18 -23.68
C GLY A 557 41.63 26.94 -22.87
N ALA A 558 42.16 26.80 -21.66
CA ALA A 558 41.83 25.69 -20.76
C ALA A 558 40.36 25.75 -20.29
N LEU A 559 39.87 26.94 -19.93
CA LEU A 559 38.49 27.13 -19.45
C LEU A 559 37.47 27.13 -20.61
N ALA A 560 37.80 27.64 -21.79
CA ALA A 560 36.93 27.55 -22.98
C ALA A 560 36.69 26.10 -23.41
N GLY A 561 37.67 25.22 -23.21
CA GLY A 561 37.53 23.78 -23.43
C GLY A 561 36.45 23.12 -22.56
N ILE A 562 36.15 23.67 -21.39
CA ILE A 562 35.04 23.21 -20.53
C ILE A 562 33.71 23.75 -21.06
N ALA A 563 33.65 25.06 -21.37
CA ALA A 563 32.46 25.72 -21.87
C ALA A 563 31.89 25.06 -23.15
N GLY A 564 32.77 24.63 -24.07
CA GLY A 564 32.38 23.92 -25.30
C GLY A 564 31.77 22.53 -25.09
N ILE A 565 31.90 21.97 -23.89
CA ILE A 565 31.35 20.66 -23.53
C ILE A 565 30.08 20.78 -22.68
N VAL A 566 29.80 21.95 -22.08
CA VAL A 566 28.63 22.20 -21.21
C VAL A 566 27.29 21.67 -21.77
N PRO A 567 26.96 21.82 -23.06
CA PRO A 567 25.72 21.25 -23.62
C PRO A 567 25.70 19.70 -23.64
N GLY A 568 26.86 19.07 -23.88
CA GLY A 568 27.06 17.63 -23.73
C GLY A 568 27.11 17.20 -22.26
N LEU A 569 27.62 18.06 -21.38
CA LEU A 569 27.73 17.91 -19.93
C LEU A 569 26.35 17.80 -19.29
N LEU A 570 25.42 18.71 -19.62
CA LEU A 570 24.04 18.70 -19.13
C LEU A 570 23.23 17.50 -19.65
N ARG A 571 23.54 17.01 -20.87
CA ARG A 571 22.94 15.77 -21.39
C ARG A 571 23.55 14.52 -20.75
N ALA A 572 24.85 14.50 -20.49
CA ALA A 572 25.56 13.38 -19.87
C ALA A 572 25.26 13.26 -18.36
N GLU A 573 25.15 14.36 -17.64
CA GLU A 573 24.73 14.42 -16.23
C GLU A 573 23.33 13.79 -16.01
N SER A 574 22.48 13.81 -17.04
CA SER A 574 21.17 13.15 -17.02
C SER A 574 21.20 11.65 -17.33
N ARG A 575 22.32 11.09 -17.83
CA ARG A 575 22.39 9.73 -18.40
C ARG A 575 23.52 8.84 -17.90
N ASP A 576 24.73 9.37 -17.67
CA ASP A 576 25.93 8.61 -17.28
C ASP A 576 26.98 9.49 -16.57
N ARG A 577 27.09 9.37 -15.24
CA ARG A 577 28.04 10.13 -14.40
C ARG A 577 29.51 9.70 -14.64
N SER A 578 29.73 8.45 -15.07
CA SER A 578 31.07 7.96 -15.40
C SER A 578 31.67 8.70 -16.59
N GLU A 579 30.87 8.91 -17.64
CA GLU A 579 31.30 9.67 -18.83
C GLU A 579 31.64 11.12 -18.48
N LEU A 580 30.83 11.76 -17.63
CA LEU A 580 31.13 13.10 -17.15
C LEU A 580 32.50 13.19 -16.45
N ILE A 581 32.77 12.28 -15.51
CA ILE A 581 34.04 12.22 -14.80
C ILE A 581 35.19 11.97 -15.79
N ARG A 582 35.03 11.06 -16.74
CA ARG A 582 36.05 10.79 -17.78
C ARG A 582 36.30 12.02 -18.65
N MET A 583 35.27 12.76 -19.03
CA MET A 583 35.37 13.95 -19.87
C MET A 583 36.12 15.10 -19.16
N VAL A 584 35.83 15.32 -17.87
CA VAL A 584 36.55 16.32 -17.05
C VAL A 584 37.99 15.85 -16.81
N ASN A 585 38.19 14.59 -16.43
CA ASN A 585 39.52 14.08 -16.07
C ASN A 585 40.49 14.00 -17.26
N ARG A 586 39.99 13.82 -18.49
CA ARG A 586 40.79 13.93 -19.73
C ARG A 586 41.56 15.25 -19.85
N ARG A 587 41.08 16.32 -19.20
CA ARG A 587 41.69 17.66 -19.25
C ARG A 587 42.92 17.83 -18.37
N TYR A 588 43.18 16.87 -17.46
CA TYR A 588 44.44 16.81 -16.72
C TYR A 588 45.57 16.19 -17.53
N ARG A 589 45.33 15.77 -18.79
CA ARG A 589 46.40 15.26 -19.67
C ARG A 589 47.55 16.27 -19.76
N GLY A 590 48.76 15.81 -19.50
CA GLY A 590 49.98 16.61 -19.59
C GLY A 590 50.35 17.37 -18.31
N PHE A 591 49.57 17.26 -17.24
CA PHE A 591 49.96 17.78 -15.93
C PHE A 591 50.93 16.81 -15.24
N HIS A 592 51.91 17.35 -14.51
CA HIS A 592 52.82 16.54 -13.70
C HIS A 592 52.20 16.27 -12.32
N ILE A 593 52.22 15.02 -11.84
CA ILE A 593 51.56 14.64 -10.58
C ILE A 593 52.18 15.33 -9.37
N ASP A 594 53.51 15.49 -9.35
CA ASP A 594 54.20 16.12 -8.21
C ASP A 594 53.95 17.62 -8.14
N GLU A 595 53.74 18.29 -9.28
CA GLU A 595 53.35 19.71 -9.32
C GLU A 595 51.94 19.88 -8.74
N LEU A 596 51.01 18.99 -9.11
CA LEU A 596 49.66 18.98 -8.55
C LEU A 596 49.70 18.75 -7.02
N ARG A 597 50.47 17.78 -6.55
CA ARG A 597 50.65 17.52 -5.11
C ARG A 597 51.25 18.71 -4.38
N ALA A 598 52.26 19.37 -4.96
CA ALA A 598 52.88 20.55 -4.35
C ALA A 598 51.89 21.71 -4.21
N VAL A 599 51.07 21.96 -5.24
CA VAL A 599 50.02 22.99 -5.20
C VAL A 599 48.94 22.67 -4.18
N ILE A 600 48.56 21.39 -4.09
CA ILE A 600 47.53 20.91 -3.15
C ILE A 600 48.05 20.91 -1.70
N ALA A 601 49.34 20.64 -1.46
CA ALA A 601 49.96 20.77 -0.16
C ALA A 601 50.09 22.23 0.33
N GLY A 602 49.90 23.21 -0.56
CA GLY A 602 49.91 24.64 -0.24
C GLY A 602 48.53 25.29 -0.22
N SER A 603 48.46 26.52 -0.75
CA SER A 603 47.26 27.38 -0.70
C SER A 603 45.97 26.79 -1.32
N LEU A 604 46.07 25.78 -2.19
CA LEU A 604 44.88 25.14 -2.76
C LEU A 604 44.27 24.13 -1.77
N GLY A 605 45.09 23.38 -1.03
CA GLY A 605 44.61 22.45 0.00
C GLY A 605 43.97 23.16 1.19
N GLU A 606 44.54 24.28 1.64
CA GLU A 606 43.94 25.13 2.68
C GLU A 606 42.55 25.60 2.25
N ARG A 607 42.40 26.10 1.02
CA ARG A 607 41.08 26.50 0.48
C ARG A 607 40.09 25.35 0.37
N ILE A 608 40.55 24.12 0.06
CA ILE A 608 39.69 22.94 0.04
C ILE A 608 39.21 22.63 1.47
N ARG A 609 40.10 22.68 2.47
CA ARG A 609 39.76 22.47 3.89
C ARG A 609 38.81 23.54 4.43
N ASP A 610 39.02 24.80 4.08
CA ASP A 610 38.13 25.91 4.46
C ASP A 610 36.74 25.81 3.80
N SER A 611 36.62 25.03 2.72
CA SER A 611 35.35 24.79 2.03
C SER A 611 34.49 23.69 2.66
N ILE A 612 35.00 22.99 3.69
CA ILE A 612 34.24 21.99 4.44
C ILE A 612 33.08 22.68 5.15
N ARG A 613 31.88 22.13 5.02
CA ARG A 613 30.71 22.65 5.73
C ARG A 613 30.89 22.44 7.24
N PRO A 614 30.67 23.46 8.09
CA PRO A 614 30.79 23.32 9.54
C PRO A 614 29.94 22.18 10.11
N GLN A 615 28.73 22.00 9.59
CA GLN A 615 27.82 20.92 10.01
C GLN A 615 28.37 19.54 9.64
N ALA A 616 29.00 19.39 8.47
CA ALA A 616 29.63 18.14 8.06
C ALA A 616 30.83 17.81 8.96
N ARG A 617 31.62 18.82 9.33
CA ARG A 617 32.75 18.65 10.26
C ARG A 617 32.29 18.13 11.61
N THR A 618 31.32 18.81 12.23
CA THR A 618 30.75 18.39 13.51
C THR A 618 30.23 16.96 13.45
N LEU A 619 29.51 16.61 12.39
CA LEU A 619 28.92 15.28 12.24
C LEU A 619 29.96 14.16 12.07
N ILE A 620 31.06 14.43 11.35
CA ILE A 620 32.19 13.49 11.25
C ILE A 620 32.80 13.26 12.64
N ASP A 621 33.05 14.34 13.40
CA ASP A 621 33.62 14.25 14.74
C ASP A 621 32.68 13.48 15.70
N GLU A 622 31.36 13.69 15.60
CA GLU A 622 30.34 12.94 16.36
C GLU A 622 30.36 11.44 16.03
N HIS A 623 30.47 11.07 14.74
CA HIS A 623 30.58 9.68 14.33
C HIS A 623 31.86 9.00 14.84
N ARG A 624 33.00 9.71 14.80
CA ARG A 624 34.26 9.20 15.38
C ARG A 624 34.15 9.05 16.89
N ALA A 625 33.51 9.99 17.58
CA ALA A 625 33.25 9.90 19.01
C ALA A 625 32.33 8.73 19.39
N ALA A 626 31.39 8.36 18.51
CA ALA A 626 30.55 7.17 18.65
C ALA A 626 31.27 5.86 18.26
N GLY A 627 32.55 5.92 17.85
CA GLY A 627 33.33 4.74 17.45
C GLY A 627 32.97 4.18 16.07
N HIS A 628 32.20 4.93 15.26
CA HIS A 628 31.91 4.52 13.88
C HIS A 628 33.16 4.73 13.03
N ARG A 629 33.39 3.81 12.09
CA ARG A 629 34.44 3.98 11.10
C ARG A 629 33.98 4.92 9.99
N THR A 630 34.69 6.02 9.81
CA THR A 630 34.35 7.07 8.86
C THR A 630 34.94 6.78 7.48
N VAL A 631 34.11 6.85 6.44
CA VAL A 631 34.47 6.49 5.06
C VAL A 631 34.04 7.61 4.12
N LEU A 632 34.99 8.15 3.34
CA LEU A 632 34.69 9.08 2.26
C LEU A 632 34.70 8.35 0.92
N VAL A 633 33.60 8.44 0.17
CA VAL A 633 33.48 7.83 -1.17
C VAL A 633 33.20 8.91 -2.19
N THR A 634 34.12 9.15 -3.12
CA THR A 634 34.03 10.27 -4.06
C THR A 634 34.48 9.93 -5.48
N GLY A 635 33.88 10.63 -6.45
CA GLY A 635 34.29 10.62 -7.85
C GLY A 635 35.43 11.60 -8.17
N ALA A 636 35.84 12.42 -7.20
CA ALA A 636 36.95 13.35 -7.33
C ALA A 636 38.30 12.62 -7.48
N LEU A 637 39.31 13.31 -8.00
CA LEU A 637 40.66 12.78 -8.11
C LEU A 637 41.30 12.63 -6.74
N GLU A 638 41.95 11.49 -6.49
CA GLU A 638 42.62 11.18 -5.22
C GLU A 638 43.51 12.32 -4.72
N VAL A 639 44.33 12.89 -5.61
CA VAL A 639 45.22 14.00 -5.28
C VAL A 639 44.47 15.21 -4.70
N LEU A 640 43.24 15.50 -5.17
CA LEU A 640 42.44 16.63 -4.69
C LEU A 640 41.79 16.37 -3.33
N VAL A 641 41.73 15.11 -2.90
CA VAL A 641 41.10 14.67 -1.65
C VAL A 641 42.15 14.43 -0.56
N GLU A 642 43.43 14.31 -0.92
CA GLU A 642 44.55 14.17 0.02
C GLU A 642 44.47 15.17 1.21
N PRO A 643 44.13 16.47 1.04
CA PRO A 643 44.01 17.41 2.16
C PRO A 643 42.88 17.12 3.15
N LEU A 644 41.97 16.21 2.84
CA LEU A 644 40.82 15.84 3.68
C LEU A 644 40.97 14.43 4.29
N ALA A 645 42.05 13.72 3.94
CA ALA A 645 42.21 12.32 4.29
C ALA A 645 42.35 12.07 5.80
N ASP A 646 42.84 13.06 6.58
CA ASP A 646 42.93 12.99 8.04
C ASP A 646 41.56 12.90 8.73
N LEU A 647 40.49 13.31 8.05
CA LEU A 647 39.14 13.35 8.60
C LEU A 647 38.43 12.01 8.57
N PHE A 648 38.90 11.10 7.72
CA PHE A 648 38.27 9.82 7.46
C PHE A 648 39.25 8.67 7.75
N ASP A 649 38.73 7.53 8.17
CA ASP A 649 39.54 6.33 8.37
C ASP A 649 39.81 5.61 7.04
N GLU A 650 38.96 5.83 6.03
CA GLU A 650 39.11 5.33 4.67
C GLU A 650 38.67 6.39 3.65
N VAL A 651 39.48 6.60 2.62
CA VAL A 651 39.16 7.50 1.51
C VAL A 651 39.21 6.74 0.19
N VAL A 652 38.08 6.76 -0.53
CA VAL A 652 37.95 6.14 -1.83
C VAL A 652 37.73 7.21 -2.88
N ALA A 653 38.75 7.44 -3.69
CA ALA A 653 38.75 8.46 -4.73
C ALA A 653 39.20 7.88 -6.08
N THR A 654 38.98 8.65 -7.13
CA THR A 654 39.34 8.25 -8.50
C THR A 654 40.83 8.48 -8.77
N ARG A 655 41.52 7.50 -9.34
CA ARG A 655 42.95 7.58 -9.66
C ARG A 655 43.19 7.85 -11.14
N MET A 656 44.11 8.77 -11.45
CA MET A 656 44.60 8.97 -12.81
C MET A 656 45.67 7.95 -13.16
N ASP A 657 45.72 7.57 -14.43
CA ASP A 657 46.85 6.84 -15.01
C ASP A 657 48.02 7.81 -15.22
N VAL A 658 49.21 7.41 -14.77
CA VAL A 658 50.42 8.23 -14.74
C VAL A 658 51.50 7.52 -15.55
N THR A 659 52.13 8.23 -16.48
CA THR A 659 53.26 7.71 -17.25
C THR A 659 54.49 7.49 -16.36
N SER A 660 55.49 6.77 -16.86
CA SER A 660 56.78 6.56 -16.18
C SER A 660 57.46 7.86 -15.73
N ASP A 661 57.19 8.95 -16.45
CA ASP A 661 57.82 10.26 -16.26
C ASP A 661 56.97 11.18 -15.36
N GLY A 662 56.00 10.65 -14.61
CA GLY A 662 55.18 11.42 -13.67
C GLY A 662 54.08 12.28 -14.31
N VAL A 663 53.78 12.07 -15.59
CA VAL A 663 52.78 12.87 -16.34
C VAL A 663 51.44 12.16 -16.38
N LEU A 664 50.36 12.88 -16.12
CA LEU A 664 48.99 12.36 -16.22
C LEU A 664 48.62 12.09 -17.69
N SER A 665 48.23 10.85 -18.02
CA SER A 665 47.91 10.43 -19.39
C SER A 665 46.57 10.98 -19.90
N GLY A 666 45.71 11.43 -18.98
CA GLY A 666 44.32 11.83 -19.24
C GLY A 666 43.34 10.66 -19.20
N TYR A 667 43.79 9.45 -18.87
CA TYR A 667 42.93 8.31 -18.58
C TYR A 667 42.92 8.01 -17.08
N LEU A 668 41.92 7.27 -16.62
CA LEU A 668 41.82 6.81 -15.24
C LEU A 668 42.56 5.47 -15.11
N ALA A 669 43.28 5.27 -14.00
CA ALA A 669 43.97 4.01 -13.72
C ALA A 669 42.99 2.85 -13.49
N THR A 670 41.80 3.16 -12.98
CA THR A 670 40.67 2.24 -12.82
C THR A 670 39.37 2.91 -13.26
N PRO A 671 38.32 2.15 -13.62
CA PRO A 671 37.00 2.72 -13.81
C PRO A 671 36.56 3.57 -12.59
N PRO A 672 35.91 4.73 -12.81
CA PRO A 672 35.54 5.62 -11.71
C PRO A 672 34.51 4.94 -10.81
N LEU A 673 34.62 5.17 -9.50
CA LEU A 673 33.69 4.61 -8.53
C LEU A 673 32.44 5.48 -8.43
N VAL A 674 31.48 5.24 -9.33
CA VAL A 674 30.19 5.94 -9.38
C VAL A 674 29.02 4.95 -9.42
N ASP A 675 27.84 5.47 -9.10
CA ASP A 675 26.56 4.76 -9.16
C ASP A 675 26.64 3.41 -8.41
N GLU A 676 26.27 2.30 -9.06
CA GLU A 676 26.30 0.95 -8.47
C GLU A 676 27.71 0.48 -8.04
N ALA A 677 28.77 1.02 -8.64
CA ALA A 677 30.13 0.64 -8.27
C ALA A 677 30.45 1.02 -6.82
N ARG A 678 29.95 2.18 -6.36
CA ARG A 678 30.06 2.61 -4.94
C ARG A 678 29.36 1.63 -4.01
N ALA A 679 28.15 1.22 -4.38
CA ALA A 679 27.36 0.26 -3.62
C ALA A 679 28.08 -1.11 -3.50
N ASN A 680 28.66 -1.61 -4.60
CA ASN A 680 29.41 -2.87 -4.60
C ASN A 680 30.71 -2.78 -3.81
N TRP A 681 31.43 -1.66 -3.93
CA TRP A 681 32.62 -1.41 -3.12
C TRP A 681 32.28 -1.35 -1.63
N LEU A 682 31.20 -0.65 -1.26
CA LEU A 682 30.77 -0.53 0.14
C LEU A 682 30.41 -1.88 0.75
N ARG A 683 29.71 -2.76 0.03
CA ARG A 683 29.45 -4.13 0.49
C ARG A 683 30.73 -4.93 0.72
N LYS A 684 31.67 -4.87 -0.23
CA LYS A 684 32.96 -5.56 -0.11
C LYS A 684 33.76 -5.03 1.07
N TYR A 685 33.81 -3.70 1.23
CA TYR A 685 34.52 -3.04 2.31
C TYR A 685 33.93 -3.44 3.66
N ALA A 686 32.61 -3.29 3.83
CA ALA A 686 31.91 -3.66 5.05
C ALA A 686 32.16 -5.13 5.44
N SER A 687 32.05 -6.06 4.48
CA SER A 687 32.39 -7.46 4.71
C SER A 687 33.85 -7.68 5.10
N GLY A 688 34.79 -6.92 4.53
CA GLY A 688 36.21 -7.06 4.81
C GLY A 688 36.61 -6.53 6.19
N VAL A 689 35.92 -5.50 6.68
CA VAL A 689 36.18 -4.89 8.00
C VAL A 689 35.22 -5.39 9.10
N GLY A 690 34.30 -6.30 8.77
CA GLY A 690 33.32 -6.84 9.71
C GLY A 690 32.24 -5.84 10.13
N ALA A 691 31.95 -4.83 9.30
CA ALA A 691 30.94 -3.82 9.60
C ALA A 691 29.53 -4.24 9.17
N ASP A 692 28.54 -3.84 9.97
CA ASP A 692 27.11 -4.04 9.72
C ASP A 692 26.49 -2.80 9.05
N LEU A 693 26.13 -2.94 7.77
CA LEU A 693 25.49 -1.88 7.01
C LEU A 693 24.11 -1.49 7.57
N ALA A 694 23.39 -2.40 8.23
CA ALA A 694 22.10 -2.10 8.84
C ALA A 694 22.21 -1.17 10.07
N LYS A 695 23.40 -1.05 10.66
CA LYS A 695 23.72 -0.09 11.74
C LYS A 695 24.44 1.16 11.22
N SER A 696 24.79 1.18 9.94
CA SER A 696 25.59 2.23 9.32
C SER A 696 24.73 3.41 8.87
N THR A 697 25.36 4.58 8.77
CA THR A 697 24.74 5.83 8.33
C THR A 697 25.39 6.32 7.04
N GLY A 698 24.59 6.86 6.12
CA GLY A 698 25.06 7.32 4.81
C GLY A 698 24.58 8.71 4.48
N TYR A 699 25.47 9.54 3.93
CA TYR A 699 25.21 10.95 3.60
C TYR A 699 25.51 11.24 2.12
N GLY A 700 24.51 11.72 1.39
CA GLY A 700 24.67 12.11 -0.02
C GLY A 700 23.69 13.21 -0.44
N ASP A 701 24.01 13.93 -1.51
CA ASP A 701 23.23 15.05 -2.03
C ASP A 701 22.59 14.76 -3.40
N SER A 702 23.12 13.80 -4.16
CA SER A 702 22.66 13.51 -5.51
C SER A 702 21.80 12.25 -5.62
N PHE A 703 20.87 12.22 -6.58
CA PHE A 703 20.09 11.01 -6.85
C PHE A 703 20.95 9.80 -7.26
N ALA A 704 22.15 10.05 -7.78
CA ALA A 704 23.11 8.98 -8.09
C ALA A 704 23.59 8.22 -6.84
N ASP A 705 23.55 8.85 -5.66
CA ASP A 705 23.94 8.25 -4.40
C ASP A 705 22.87 7.32 -3.81
N ALA A 706 21.64 7.38 -4.35
CA ALA A 706 20.53 6.56 -3.88
C ALA A 706 20.87 5.06 -3.87
N ALA A 707 21.67 4.58 -4.83
CA ALA A 707 22.02 3.16 -4.95
C ALA A 707 22.83 2.62 -3.76
N TRP A 708 23.73 3.41 -3.18
CA TRP A 708 24.53 3.00 -2.02
C TRP A 708 23.91 3.47 -0.70
N LEU A 709 23.19 4.60 -0.70
CA LEU A 709 22.37 5.04 0.43
C LEU A 709 21.30 3.99 0.77
N GLU A 710 20.72 3.31 -0.22
CA GLU A 710 19.76 2.21 0.03
C GLU A 710 20.35 0.99 0.75
N LEU A 711 21.68 0.89 0.89
CA LEU A 711 22.32 -0.23 1.58
C LEU A 711 22.46 -0.04 3.09
N VAL A 712 22.48 1.21 3.54
CA VAL A 712 22.72 1.54 4.94
C VAL A 712 21.42 1.60 5.74
N GLY A 713 21.48 1.35 7.04
CA GLY A 713 20.33 1.43 7.94
C GLY A 713 19.72 2.81 8.04
N GLU A 714 20.57 3.85 8.02
CA GLU A 714 20.16 5.24 8.10
C GLU A 714 20.66 6.07 6.89
N PRO A 715 19.88 6.09 5.79
CA PRO A 715 20.16 6.96 4.65
C PRO A 715 19.70 8.40 4.91
N ILE A 716 20.61 9.36 4.70
CA ILE A 716 20.39 10.78 4.94
C ILE A 716 20.70 11.57 3.67
N ALA A 717 19.70 12.30 3.19
CA ALA A 717 19.82 13.19 2.05
C ALA A 717 20.25 14.59 2.54
N VAL A 718 21.43 15.04 2.14
CA VAL A 718 22.03 16.32 2.56
C VAL A 718 21.89 17.33 1.44
N THR A 719 21.17 18.43 1.68
CA THR A 719 20.90 19.49 0.69
C THR A 719 20.58 18.93 -0.71
N PRO A 720 19.63 17.98 -0.82
CA PRO A 720 19.54 17.12 -1.99
C PRO A 720 19.17 17.85 -3.28
N ASP A 721 19.63 17.30 -4.41
CA ASP A 721 19.07 17.60 -5.72
C ASP A 721 17.57 17.23 -5.77
N LEU A 722 16.83 17.73 -6.77
CA LEU A 722 15.38 17.49 -6.84
C LEU A 722 15.03 16.01 -7.00
N GLY A 723 15.91 15.21 -7.61
CA GLY A 723 15.73 13.78 -7.79
C GLY A 723 15.86 13.01 -6.48
N LEU A 724 16.93 13.26 -5.72
CA LEU A 724 17.16 12.68 -4.40
C LEU A 724 16.12 13.17 -3.41
N TYR A 725 15.69 14.43 -3.48
CA TYR A 725 14.63 14.95 -2.63
C TYR A 725 13.30 14.22 -2.89
N GLY A 726 12.91 14.05 -4.15
CA GLY A 726 11.72 13.27 -4.52
C GLY A 726 11.81 11.80 -4.05
N HIS A 727 12.98 11.18 -4.19
CA HIS A 727 13.24 9.82 -3.71
C HIS A 727 13.19 9.71 -2.19
N ALA A 728 13.82 10.65 -1.49
CA ALA A 728 13.81 10.76 -0.03
C ALA A 728 12.39 10.94 0.51
N LEU A 729 11.54 11.74 -0.14
CA LEU A 729 10.11 11.84 0.22
C LEU A 729 9.39 10.51 0.02
N LYS A 730 9.64 9.82 -1.10
CA LYS A 730 9.02 8.51 -1.42
C LYS A 730 9.44 7.42 -0.43
N LYS A 731 10.72 7.36 -0.09
CA LYS A 731 11.34 6.36 0.81
C LYS A 731 11.35 6.79 2.28
N ARG A 732 10.91 8.02 2.57
CA ARG A 732 10.88 8.66 3.90
C ARG A 732 12.26 8.75 4.56
N TRP A 733 13.26 9.14 3.79
CA TRP A 733 14.61 9.39 4.30
C TRP A 733 14.67 10.72 5.06
N LYS A 734 15.64 10.85 5.97
CA LYS A 734 15.93 12.11 6.65
C LYS A 734 16.53 13.09 5.63
N VAL A 735 16.07 14.34 5.65
CA VAL A 735 16.62 15.40 4.82
C VAL A 735 17.26 16.45 5.73
N LEU A 736 18.56 16.70 5.56
CA LEU A 736 19.29 17.74 6.25
C LEU A 736 19.47 18.94 5.32
N GLU A 737 19.19 20.14 5.83
CA GLU A 737 19.54 21.39 5.14
C GLU A 737 20.76 22.01 5.81
N TRP A 738 21.87 22.15 5.06
CA TRP A 738 23.12 22.73 5.53
C TRP A 738 23.49 24.00 4.80
#